data_AF-A0A0J9UZE7-F1
#
_entry.id   AF-A0A0J9UZE7-F1
#
_cell.length_a   1.000
_cell.length_b   1.000
_cell.length_c   1.000
_cell.angle_alpha   90.00
_cell.angle_beta   90.00
_cell.angle_gamma   90.00
#
_symmetry.space_group_name_H-M   'P 1'
#
loop_
_entity.id
_entity.type
_entity.pdbx_description
1 polymer ?
#
loop_
_entity_poly.entity_id
_entity_poly.type
_entity_poly.pdbx_seq_one_letter_code
_entity_poly.pdbx_strand_id
1 'polypeptide(L)'
;MTYCQVIAESFDADIEITTVQNLDELHQLTATATAKAREGAGLRQLVQLRLANMGSHRYMVLSMAHALYDGWSLSLLFQDLQALLEGRLVTRSPVEPFLIKVLGSTNQKAKDFWTQYVEDASPSIIPTSETSSRPTENTLRRLESASKIGLSEIETACKRLSVSLQVLCQACWAITLARQTKKLDVLFGTVLSGRDFDGADNLVFPTMNTIALRCILHGSVFEFLRYLEENMIDIRDSQQYPLRKVQSATKLNGQELFNTLFILQKSPVAESSDRPLLTSIEASSATEYPLCVEAEAMSDTLLWRLALQPQCVWDGGPESILKTLDTVMGFLIQPGSSEILSFEEHGVSICGMAPVMLDDGSKSGSINSTDLSPEEDREWSHVEAEIRNILYQVSCVPVASIRISDNLYHLGLDSISAIKVSSLLQKNEINLRPQDLVKSSSIAEMAQLATQAQAIPSETLETTEEWVPPEDINLEVLLRARGIAKEDAEVLPALPMQVYMLSAWQKAEGSVFFPEFPCQIKTSVDLNGIQTAWDKLVSELPLLRTCFIPTQSPTIPVLQVVLKSYKLSLTQHPPMEKSNQAAQPLVRAHITLQEDCIWSFKLQIHHALYDGVSLPALLRRFSQLLHGSVVVENNGFAQWKNFVVRQASDAAQKDRRAFWAAYLHGTSSSSIAAKSQADVKNRISHLNESAIPDVSQIQAISTQSGISLQAWFLAAYARVLATRNNTPDNGSVVFGMYLANRAAASDSLPQVYPTLNLVPLRVDSPIELPLSSVARNIQRDIHQITSDGRSDVGLWEIDQWTGVQVKSFVNFLSLSNDTGSVENSVTVLSQEITDNSYHHHVPAQFEAARQGSFSVDGIPLAVDVEASVDKGRLAIGIFGSQQQISREEAVLVASSIADTLRHATE
;
A
#
# COMPACT_ATOMS: atom_id res chain seq x y z
N MET A 1 30.20 -3.99 -14.13
CA MET A 1 29.62 -4.72 -15.27
C MET A 1 30.45 -5.98 -15.51
N THR A 2 29.83 -7.09 -15.89
CA THR A 2 30.54 -8.37 -16.13
C THR A 2 30.77 -8.62 -17.64
N TYR A 3 29.92 -8.07 -18.50
CA TYR A 3 30.01 -8.17 -19.97
C TYR A 3 29.69 -6.81 -20.60
N CYS A 4 30.24 -6.54 -21.79
CA CYS A 4 29.87 -5.42 -22.64
C CYS A 4 29.15 -5.95 -23.89
N GLN A 5 28.02 -5.35 -24.26
CA GLN A 5 27.33 -5.67 -25.50
C GLN A 5 27.98 -4.92 -26.66
N VAL A 6 28.32 -5.64 -27.73
CA VAL A 6 28.88 -5.08 -28.96
C VAL A 6 27.89 -5.35 -30.09
N ILE A 7 27.44 -4.29 -30.76
CA ILE A 7 26.60 -4.38 -31.95
C ILE A 7 27.50 -4.05 -33.14
N ALA A 8 27.68 -5.01 -34.05
CA ALA A 8 28.46 -4.79 -35.26
C ALA A 8 27.67 -3.94 -36.26
N GLU A 9 28.31 -2.97 -36.92
CA GLU A 9 27.68 -2.17 -37.99
C GLU A 9 27.22 -3.03 -39.17
N SER A 10 27.92 -4.13 -39.42
CA SER A 10 27.54 -5.15 -40.38
C SER A 10 27.79 -6.54 -39.82
N PHE A 11 26.91 -7.47 -40.19
CA PHE A 11 27.03 -8.89 -39.89
C PHE A 11 26.89 -9.65 -41.21
N ASP A 12 27.98 -10.28 -41.63
CA ASP A 12 27.94 -11.19 -42.77
C ASP A 12 27.53 -12.57 -42.25
N ALA A 13 26.27 -12.93 -42.47
CA ALA A 13 25.79 -14.26 -42.15
C ALA A 13 26.28 -15.21 -43.24
N ASP A 14 27.23 -16.09 -42.92
CA ASP A 14 27.58 -17.21 -43.79
C ASP A 14 26.36 -18.15 -43.90
N ILE A 15 25.49 -17.92 -44.89
CA ILE A 15 24.32 -18.76 -45.17
C ILE A 15 24.77 -19.92 -46.04
N GLU A 16 24.99 -21.07 -45.41
CA GLU A 16 25.27 -22.33 -46.10
C GLU A 16 23.96 -23.02 -46.51
N ILE A 17 23.88 -23.44 -47.78
CA ILE A 17 22.79 -24.28 -48.30
C ILE A 17 23.31 -25.73 -48.40
N THR A 18 22.70 -26.64 -47.67
CA THR A 18 23.09 -28.06 -47.64
C THR A 18 21.93 -28.96 -48.08
N THR A 19 22.21 -30.11 -48.69
CA THR A 19 21.20 -31.13 -48.95
C THR A 19 21.30 -32.20 -47.87
N VAL A 20 20.20 -32.52 -47.21
CA VAL A 20 20.11 -33.55 -46.17
C VAL A 20 19.20 -34.68 -46.61
N GLN A 21 19.49 -35.92 -46.21
CA GLN A 21 18.70 -37.09 -46.60
C GLN A 21 17.59 -37.45 -45.62
N ASN A 22 17.72 -37.05 -44.35
CA ASN A 22 16.80 -37.39 -43.27
C ASN A 22 16.84 -36.33 -42.15
N LEU A 23 15.95 -36.48 -41.15
CA LEU A 23 15.88 -35.57 -40.00
C LEU A 23 17.09 -35.68 -39.07
N ASP A 24 17.75 -36.85 -38.98
CA ASP A 24 18.95 -37.02 -38.15
C ASP A 24 20.11 -36.13 -38.62
N GLU A 25 20.26 -35.97 -39.94
CA GLU A 25 21.23 -35.03 -40.52
C GLU A 25 20.88 -33.57 -40.20
N LEU A 26 19.59 -33.22 -40.11
CA LEU A 26 19.14 -31.89 -39.66
C LEU A 26 19.47 -31.66 -38.17
N HIS A 27 19.29 -32.68 -37.33
CA HIS A 27 19.70 -32.65 -35.93
C HIS A 27 21.21 -32.51 -35.79
N GLN A 28 21.98 -33.16 -36.68
CA GLN A 28 23.44 -33.04 -36.70
C GLN A 28 23.91 -31.63 -37.09
N LEU A 29 23.21 -30.95 -38.00
CA LEU A 29 23.45 -29.54 -38.31
C LEU A 29 23.22 -28.64 -37.08
N THR A 30 22.14 -28.90 -36.34
CA THR A 30 21.81 -28.19 -35.09
C THR A 30 22.89 -28.42 -34.02
N ALA A 31 23.31 -29.67 -33.81
CA ALA A 31 24.38 -30.02 -32.88
C ALA A 31 25.72 -29.36 -33.26
N THR A 32 26.04 -29.29 -34.55
CA THR A 32 27.24 -28.63 -35.06
C THR A 32 27.18 -27.12 -34.80
N ALA A 33 26.03 -26.48 -35.00
CA ALA A 33 25.85 -25.07 -34.70
C ALA A 33 26.05 -24.78 -33.20
N THR A 34 25.49 -25.64 -32.33
CA THR A 34 25.69 -25.57 -30.88
C THR A 34 27.16 -25.76 -30.49
N ALA A 35 27.88 -26.68 -31.13
CA ALA A 35 29.32 -26.87 -30.90
C ALA A 35 30.14 -25.63 -31.28
N LYS A 36 29.88 -25.05 -32.47
CA LYS A 36 30.51 -23.80 -32.92
C LYS A 36 30.23 -22.63 -31.97
N ALA A 37 29.00 -22.52 -31.45
CA ALA A 37 28.64 -21.49 -30.48
C ALA A 37 29.41 -21.67 -29.15
N ARG A 38 29.58 -22.93 -28.69
CA ARG A 38 30.40 -23.26 -27.50
C ARG A 38 31.87 -22.89 -27.69
N GLU A 39 32.46 -23.22 -28.84
CA GLU A 39 33.82 -22.80 -29.21
C GLU A 39 33.95 -21.28 -29.34
N GLY A 40 32.86 -20.60 -29.70
CA GLY A 40 32.76 -19.15 -29.75
C GLY A 40 32.79 -18.48 -28.38
N ALA A 41 32.57 -19.23 -27.30
CA ALA A 41 32.69 -18.79 -25.90
C ALA A 41 31.98 -17.46 -25.57
N GLY A 42 30.84 -17.20 -26.20
CA GLY A 42 30.08 -15.96 -26.00
C GLY A 42 30.56 -14.76 -26.82
N LEU A 43 31.66 -14.89 -27.59
CA LEU A 43 32.28 -13.78 -28.34
C LEU A 43 31.99 -13.82 -29.84
N ARG A 44 31.69 -14.99 -30.40
CA ARG A 44 31.44 -15.21 -31.84
C ARG A 44 30.46 -16.37 -32.04
N GLN A 45 29.91 -16.51 -33.25
CA GLN A 45 29.01 -17.60 -33.62
C GLN A 45 27.71 -17.64 -32.75
N LEU A 46 27.28 -16.48 -32.25
CA LEU A 46 26.06 -16.32 -31.44
C LEU A 46 24.77 -16.33 -32.28
N VAL A 47 24.89 -16.09 -33.58
CA VAL A 47 23.82 -16.22 -34.57
C VAL A 47 24.39 -17.02 -35.73
N GLN A 48 23.70 -18.08 -36.13
CA GLN A 48 24.06 -18.94 -37.25
C GLN A 48 22.77 -19.30 -37.99
N LEU A 49 22.80 -19.17 -39.32
CA LEU A 49 21.68 -19.46 -40.18
C LEU A 49 22.12 -20.45 -41.26
N ARG A 50 21.44 -21.59 -41.37
CA ARG A 50 21.66 -22.56 -42.45
C ARG A 50 20.36 -22.92 -43.12
N LEU A 51 20.43 -23.19 -44.42
CA LEU A 51 19.31 -23.68 -45.20
C LEU A 51 19.58 -25.14 -45.58
N ALA A 52 18.60 -26.01 -45.37
CA ALA A 52 18.71 -27.42 -45.72
C ALA A 52 17.58 -27.85 -46.67
N ASN A 53 17.93 -28.57 -47.73
CA ASN A 53 16.97 -29.17 -48.67
C ASN A 53 16.82 -30.66 -48.36
N MET A 54 15.59 -31.13 -48.16
CA MET A 54 15.26 -32.56 -47.98
C MET A 54 14.11 -32.94 -48.92
N GLY A 55 14.46 -33.54 -50.08
CA GLY A 55 13.50 -33.79 -51.14
C GLY A 55 12.84 -32.50 -51.64
N SER A 56 11.52 -32.41 -51.57
CA SER A 56 10.74 -31.20 -51.92
C SER A 56 10.62 -30.17 -50.79
N HIS A 57 11.11 -30.49 -49.59
CA HIS A 57 10.96 -29.65 -48.41
C HIS A 57 12.23 -28.83 -48.17
N ARG A 58 12.05 -27.59 -47.71
CA ARG A 58 13.14 -26.67 -47.35
C ARG A 58 13.05 -26.37 -45.87
N TYR A 59 14.19 -26.44 -45.21
CA TYR A 59 14.34 -26.24 -43.77
C TYR A 59 15.27 -25.06 -43.52
N MET A 60 14.99 -24.33 -42.45
CA MET A 60 15.84 -23.28 -41.94
C MET A 60 16.30 -23.67 -40.54
N VAL A 61 17.61 -23.79 -40.36
CA VAL A 61 18.22 -24.03 -39.05
C VAL A 61 18.75 -22.69 -38.55
N LEU A 62 18.01 -22.06 -37.64
CA LEU A 62 18.42 -20.84 -36.96
C LEU A 62 18.93 -21.21 -35.57
N SER A 63 20.24 -21.03 -35.35
CA SER A 63 20.86 -21.16 -34.03
C SER A 63 21.23 -19.78 -33.53
N MET A 64 20.64 -19.38 -32.40
CA MET A 64 20.78 -18.04 -31.85
C MET A 64 20.90 -18.13 -30.33
N ALA A 65 21.83 -17.37 -29.73
CA ALA A 65 21.96 -17.29 -28.29
C ALA A 65 20.73 -16.58 -27.69
N HIS A 66 20.14 -17.15 -26.63
CA HIS A 66 18.92 -16.61 -25.99
C HIS A 66 19.11 -15.19 -25.41
N ALA A 67 20.35 -14.78 -25.14
CA ALA A 67 20.65 -13.40 -24.75
C ALA A 67 20.35 -12.35 -25.85
N LEU A 68 20.09 -12.79 -27.08
CA LEU A 68 19.83 -11.93 -28.24
C LEU A 68 18.35 -11.87 -28.64
N TYR A 69 17.48 -12.71 -28.08
CA TYR A 69 16.05 -12.72 -28.41
C TYR A 69 15.19 -13.15 -27.23
N ASP A 70 13.92 -12.75 -27.27
CA ASP A 70 12.84 -13.34 -26.50
C ASP A 70 11.77 -13.87 -27.48
N GLY A 71 10.76 -14.58 -26.99
CA GLY A 71 9.72 -15.15 -27.87
C GLY A 71 8.98 -14.10 -28.72
N TRP A 72 8.81 -12.88 -28.19
CA TRP A 72 8.12 -11.80 -28.88
C TRP A 72 8.97 -11.22 -30.03
N SER A 73 10.20 -10.79 -29.73
CA SER A 73 11.15 -10.27 -30.71
C SER A 73 11.49 -11.28 -31.80
N LEU A 74 11.56 -12.57 -31.47
CA LEU A 74 11.75 -13.64 -32.48
C LEU A 74 10.52 -13.75 -33.41
N SER A 75 9.31 -13.60 -32.87
CA SER A 75 8.08 -13.60 -33.68
C SER A 75 8.04 -12.39 -34.63
N LEU A 76 8.40 -11.20 -34.12
CA LEU A 76 8.51 -9.99 -34.94
C LEU A 76 9.59 -10.12 -36.03
N LEU A 77 10.72 -10.76 -35.72
CA LEU A 77 11.79 -11.02 -36.68
C LEU A 77 11.29 -11.89 -37.86
N PHE A 78 10.47 -12.91 -37.60
CA PHE A 78 9.88 -13.72 -38.67
C PHE A 78 8.80 -12.98 -39.46
N GLN A 79 8.01 -12.12 -38.81
CA GLN A 79 7.08 -11.23 -39.51
C GLN A 79 7.81 -10.27 -40.45
N ASP A 80 8.97 -9.75 -40.02
CA ASP A 80 9.82 -8.87 -40.84
C ASP A 80 10.35 -9.62 -42.06
N LEU A 81 10.86 -10.83 -41.85
CA LEU A 81 11.34 -11.67 -42.94
C LEU A 81 10.22 -11.92 -43.97
N GLN A 82 9.01 -12.24 -43.52
CA GLN A 82 7.87 -12.43 -44.41
C GLN A 82 7.48 -11.15 -45.16
N ALA A 83 7.37 -10.02 -44.46
CA ALA A 83 7.04 -8.75 -45.08
C ALA A 83 8.07 -8.34 -46.14
N LEU A 84 9.36 -8.53 -45.86
CA LEU A 84 10.45 -8.23 -46.79
C LEU A 84 10.43 -9.14 -48.02
N LEU A 85 10.14 -10.44 -47.86
CA LEU A 85 9.99 -11.37 -48.99
C LEU A 85 8.78 -11.03 -49.88
N GLU A 86 7.74 -10.45 -49.30
CA GLU A 86 6.56 -9.94 -50.01
C GLU A 86 6.76 -8.53 -50.59
N GLY A 87 7.95 -7.93 -50.40
CA GLY A 87 8.27 -6.58 -50.89
C GLY A 87 7.60 -5.43 -50.11
N ARG A 88 7.16 -5.68 -48.87
CA ARG A 88 6.56 -4.67 -47.99
C ARG A 88 7.65 -3.95 -47.17
N LEU A 89 7.41 -2.66 -46.92
CA LEU A 89 8.25 -1.87 -46.03
C LEU A 89 7.98 -2.25 -44.57
N VAL A 90 9.06 -2.38 -43.80
CA VAL A 90 9.03 -2.71 -42.37
C VAL A 90 9.60 -1.52 -41.59
N THR A 91 8.93 -1.13 -40.50
CA THR A 91 9.42 -0.09 -39.59
C THR A 91 9.27 -0.57 -38.16
N ARG A 92 10.38 -0.56 -37.41
CA ARG A 92 10.47 -1.03 -36.02
C ARG A 92 10.84 0.10 -35.07
N SER A 93 10.50 -0.07 -33.80
CA SER A 93 10.86 0.90 -32.75
C SER A 93 12.38 0.93 -32.54
N PRO A 94 12.98 2.11 -32.30
CA PRO A 94 14.39 2.21 -31.93
C PRO A 94 14.66 1.56 -30.57
N VAL A 95 15.86 0.99 -30.41
CA VAL A 95 16.27 0.27 -29.19
C VAL A 95 16.82 1.21 -28.11
N GLU A 96 17.32 2.37 -28.51
CA GLU A 96 18.02 3.33 -27.67
C GLU A 96 17.19 3.82 -26.47
N PRO A 97 15.90 4.19 -26.62
CA PRO A 97 15.08 4.64 -25.49
C PRO A 97 14.93 3.55 -24.42
N PHE A 98 14.78 2.29 -24.85
CA PHE A 98 14.69 1.15 -23.93
C PHE A 98 16.00 0.95 -23.17
N LEU A 99 17.15 0.98 -23.85
CA LEU A 99 18.46 0.83 -23.19
C LEU A 99 18.74 1.95 -22.19
N ILE A 100 18.40 3.21 -22.51
CA ILE A 100 18.54 4.34 -21.57
C ILE A 100 17.68 4.09 -20.33
N LYS A 101 16.43 3.66 -20.49
CA LYS A 101 15.52 3.35 -19.38
C LYS A 101 16.07 2.23 -18.49
N VAL A 102 16.54 1.13 -19.07
CA VAL A 102 17.07 -0.04 -18.31
C VAL A 102 18.40 0.29 -17.61
N LEU A 103 19.28 1.06 -18.25
CA LEU A 103 20.52 1.48 -17.60
C LEU A 103 20.27 2.45 -16.43
N GLY A 104 19.23 3.29 -16.52
CA GLY A 104 18.81 4.19 -15.44
C GLY A 104 18.00 3.52 -14.32
N SER A 105 17.42 2.35 -14.55
CA SER A 105 16.58 1.65 -13.56
C SER A 105 17.37 0.92 -12.47
N THR A 106 18.68 0.70 -12.67
CA THR A 106 19.55 0.10 -11.65
C THR A 106 20.03 1.16 -10.66
N ASN A 107 19.08 1.77 -9.95
CA ASN A 107 19.30 2.84 -8.99
C ASN A 107 19.10 2.39 -7.54
N GLN A 108 19.35 3.29 -6.60
CA GLN A 108 19.23 3.00 -5.16
C GLN A 108 17.79 2.66 -4.75
N LYS A 109 16.78 3.30 -5.35
CA LYS A 109 15.36 3.04 -5.08
C LYS A 109 15.00 1.58 -5.38
N ALA A 110 15.40 1.07 -6.54
CA ALA A 110 15.15 -0.32 -6.92
C ALA A 110 15.93 -1.31 -6.02
N LYS A 111 17.15 -0.97 -5.63
CA LYS A 111 17.93 -1.77 -4.67
C LYS A 111 17.21 -1.88 -3.33
N ASP A 112 16.75 -0.75 -2.77
CA ASP A 112 16.06 -0.72 -1.48
C ASP A 112 14.77 -1.53 -1.52
N PHE A 113 13.95 -1.32 -2.56
CA PHE A 113 12.72 -2.07 -2.79
C PHE A 113 12.99 -3.58 -2.73
N TRP A 114 13.93 -4.07 -3.54
CA TRP A 114 14.22 -5.50 -3.59
C TRP A 114 14.83 -6.04 -2.30
N THR A 115 15.61 -5.23 -1.58
CA THR A 115 16.19 -5.64 -0.29
C THR A 115 15.10 -5.85 0.77
N GLN A 116 14.12 -4.94 0.82
CA GLN A 116 12.97 -5.04 1.71
C GLN A 116 12.01 -6.17 1.28
N TYR A 117 11.76 -6.30 -0.02
CA TYR A 117 10.82 -7.29 -0.56
C TYR A 117 11.22 -8.75 -0.25
N VAL A 118 12.53 -9.04 -0.30
CA VAL A 118 13.07 -10.36 0.05
C VAL A 118 13.58 -10.44 1.50
N GLU A 119 13.28 -9.44 2.33
CA GLU A 119 13.67 -9.45 3.74
C GLU A 119 12.98 -10.60 4.47
N ASP A 120 13.78 -11.36 5.22
CA ASP A 120 13.38 -12.56 5.95
C ASP A 120 12.66 -13.64 5.10
N ALA A 121 12.84 -13.58 3.78
CA ALA A 121 12.33 -14.59 2.86
C ALA A 121 13.01 -15.95 3.08
N SER A 122 12.20 -17.00 3.16
CA SER A 122 12.70 -18.37 3.30
C SER A 122 12.95 -19.03 1.93
N PRO A 123 14.11 -19.69 1.72
CA PRO A 123 14.37 -20.39 0.47
C PRO A 123 13.31 -21.45 0.15
N SER A 124 12.90 -21.47 -1.12
CA SER A 124 11.94 -22.42 -1.69
C SER A 124 12.65 -23.30 -2.71
N ILE A 125 13.32 -24.33 -2.20
CA ILE A 125 14.18 -25.22 -2.98
C ILE A 125 13.53 -26.59 -3.06
N ILE A 126 13.25 -27.05 -4.28
CA ILE A 126 12.81 -28.44 -4.50
C ILE A 126 14.02 -29.39 -4.52
N PRO A 127 13.90 -30.63 -3.99
CA PRO A 127 15.03 -31.55 -3.92
C PRO A 127 15.52 -32.01 -5.30
N THR A 128 16.83 -32.06 -5.48
CA THR A 128 17.49 -32.64 -6.67
C THR A 128 18.45 -33.77 -6.26
N SER A 129 18.41 -34.91 -6.96
CA SER A 129 19.32 -36.05 -6.71
C SER A 129 20.76 -35.72 -7.12
N GLU A 130 21.75 -36.06 -6.26
CA GLU A 130 23.18 -35.72 -6.43
C GLU A 130 23.95 -36.57 -7.48
N THR A 131 23.27 -37.43 -8.25
CA THR A 131 23.94 -38.32 -9.22
C THR A 131 24.32 -37.60 -10.53
N SER A 132 25.54 -37.04 -10.53
CA SER A 132 26.47 -36.71 -11.63
C SER A 132 26.00 -36.68 -13.09
N SER A 133 25.84 -35.47 -13.64
CA SER A 133 26.37 -34.93 -14.93
C SER A 133 25.53 -33.71 -15.31
N ARG A 134 26.12 -32.67 -15.94
CA ARG A 134 25.32 -31.53 -16.43
C ARG A 134 24.25 -32.05 -17.40
N PRO A 135 22.95 -31.80 -17.17
CA PRO A 135 21.90 -32.30 -18.06
C PRO A 135 22.13 -31.77 -19.48
N THR A 136 22.07 -32.66 -20.46
CA THR A 136 21.99 -32.28 -21.89
C THR A 136 20.52 -32.14 -22.27
N GLU A 137 20.19 -31.29 -23.24
CA GLU A 137 18.80 -30.97 -23.65
C GLU A 137 17.95 -32.22 -23.98
N ASN A 138 18.58 -33.30 -24.48
CA ASN A 138 17.93 -34.60 -24.75
C ASN A 138 17.46 -35.36 -23.50
N THR A 139 17.71 -34.82 -22.30
CA THR A 139 17.33 -35.45 -21.03
C THR A 139 16.15 -34.74 -20.37
N LEU A 140 15.68 -33.58 -20.85
CA LEU A 140 14.55 -32.87 -20.24
C LEU A 140 13.24 -33.63 -20.47
N ARG A 141 12.50 -33.88 -19.38
CA ARG A 141 11.15 -34.44 -19.47
C ARG A 141 10.16 -33.30 -19.68
N ARG A 142 9.49 -33.31 -20.83
CA ARG A 142 8.42 -32.35 -21.17
C ARG A 142 7.06 -33.01 -21.04
N LEU A 143 6.13 -32.34 -20.37
CA LEU A 143 4.74 -32.76 -20.25
C LEU A 143 3.84 -31.58 -20.56
N GLU A 144 2.66 -31.86 -21.10
CA GLU A 144 1.64 -30.85 -21.34
C GLU A 144 0.26 -31.39 -20.97
N SER A 145 -0.62 -30.50 -20.52
CA SER A 145 -2.00 -30.82 -20.20
C SER A 145 -2.88 -29.60 -20.40
N ALA A 146 -3.93 -29.73 -21.19
CA ALA A 146 -4.94 -28.69 -21.32
C ALA A 146 -5.76 -28.61 -20.03
N SER A 147 -6.03 -27.40 -19.57
CA SER A 147 -6.92 -27.17 -18.45
C SER A 147 -8.31 -27.70 -18.76
N LYS A 148 -8.97 -28.27 -17.75
CA LYS A 148 -10.36 -28.73 -17.89
C LYS A 148 -11.36 -27.58 -17.96
N ILE A 149 -10.90 -26.37 -17.66
CA ILE A 149 -11.69 -25.15 -17.59
C ILE A 149 -11.40 -24.35 -18.85
N GLY A 150 -12.46 -23.92 -19.55
CA GLY A 150 -12.32 -23.12 -20.76
C GLY A 150 -11.68 -21.77 -20.47
N LEU A 151 -10.86 -21.25 -21.40
CA LEU A 151 -10.16 -19.98 -21.19
C LEU A 151 -11.15 -18.83 -20.92
N SER A 152 -12.28 -18.81 -21.61
CA SER A 152 -13.35 -17.82 -21.42
C SER A 152 -13.90 -17.81 -19.98
N GLU A 153 -14.02 -18.97 -19.34
CA GLU A 153 -14.47 -19.07 -17.96
C GLU A 153 -13.40 -18.54 -16.99
N ILE A 154 -12.14 -18.87 -17.23
CA ILE A 154 -10.98 -18.35 -16.48
C ILE A 154 -10.92 -16.82 -16.60
N GLU A 155 -11.05 -16.27 -17.81
CA GLU A 155 -11.06 -14.82 -18.04
C GLU A 155 -12.25 -14.12 -17.37
N THR A 156 -13.42 -14.76 -17.36
CA THR A 156 -14.59 -14.26 -16.65
C THR A 156 -14.35 -14.22 -15.15
N ALA A 157 -13.70 -15.24 -14.59
CA ALA A 157 -13.30 -15.28 -13.20
C ALA A 157 -12.25 -14.20 -12.87
N CYS A 158 -11.23 -14.02 -13.72
CA CYS A 158 -10.25 -12.94 -13.61
C CYS A 158 -10.94 -11.57 -13.54
N LYS A 159 -11.88 -11.27 -14.44
CA LYS A 159 -12.65 -10.01 -14.43
C LYS A 159 -13.45 -9.83 -13.15
N ARG A 160 -14.15 -10.88 -12.71
CA ARG A 160 -14.96 -10.86 -11.48
C ARG A 160 -14.10 -10.62 -10.23
N LEU A 161 -12.97 -11.32 -10.14
CA LEU A 161 -12.00 -11.20 -9.05
C LEU A 161 -11.09 -9.98 -9.21
N SER A 162 -11.23 -9.24 -10.32
CA SER A 162 -10.43 -8.08 -10.78
C SER A 162 -8.93 -8.33 -10.98
N VAL A 163 -8.48 -9.59 -11.12
CA VAL A 163 -7.05 -9.96 -11.22
C VAL A 163 -6.65 -10.28 -12.64
N SER A 164 -5.36 -10.18 -12.94
CA SER A 164 -4.79 -10.61 -14.22
C SER A 164 -4.72 -12.14 -14.33
N LEU A 165 -4.77 -12.66 -15.56
CA LEU A 165 -4.52 -14.09 -15.84
C LEU A 165 -3.15 -14.54 -15.32
N GLN A 166 -2.17 -13.63 -15.38
CA GLN A 166 -0.83 -13.89 -14.86
C GLN A 166 -0.84 -14.18 -13.37
N VAL A 167 -1.49 -13.32 -12.57
CA VAL A 167 -1.59 -13.50 -11.13
C VAL A 167 -2.37 -14.76 -10.78
N LEU A 168 -3.46 -15.05 -11.48
CA LEU A 168 -4.22 -16.27 -11.24
C LEU A 168 -3.38 -17.54 -11.51
N CYS A 169 -2.62 -17.59 -12.60
CA CYS A 169 -1.75 -18.72 -12.89
C CYS A 169 -0.54 -18.81 -11.94
N GLN A 170 0.05 -17.67 -11.56
CA GLN A 170 1.11 -17.60 -10.55
C GLN A 170 0.61 -18.10 -9.18
N ALA A 171 -0.61 -17.76 -8.79
CA ALA A 171 -1.26 -18.26 -7.58
C ALA A 171 -1.42 -19.79 -7.60
N CYS A 172 -1.84 -20.35 -8.74
CA CYS A 172 -1.90 -21.81 -8.92
C CYS A 172 -0.55 -22.48 -8.69
N TRP A 173 0.51 -21.87 -9.23
CA TRP A 173 1.87 -22.38 -9.03
C TRP A 173 2.36 -22.20 -7.59
N ALA A 174 2.14 -21.03 -6.97
CA ALA A 174 2.49 -20.77 -5.58
C ALA A 174 1.87 -21.80 -4.63
N ILE A 175 0.58 -22.08 -4.79
CA ILE A 175 -0.14 -23.08 -4.00
C ILE A 175 0.38 -24.51 -4.24
N THR A 176 0.68 -24.84 -5.49
CA THR A 176 1.26 -26.14 -5.85
C THR A 176 2.65 -26.32 -5.21
N LEU A 177 3.47 -25.26 -5.24
CA LEU A 177 4.81 -25.24 -4.64
C LEU A 177 4.77 -25.25 -3.11
N ALA A 178 3.81 -24.56 -2.49
CA ALA A 178 3.60 -24.56 -1.04
C ALA A 178 3.36 -25.97 -0.50
N ARG A 179 2.60 -26.79 -1.23
CA ARG A 179 2.35 -28.20 -0.86
C ARG A 179 3.61 -29.06 -0.98
N GLN A 180 4.42 -28.85 -2.02
CA GLN A 180 5.66 -29.60 -2.21
C GLN A 180 6.74 -29.21 -1.20
N THR A 181 6.88 -27.91 -0.92
CA THR A 181 7.88 -27.37 0.01
C THR A 181 7.42 -27.43 1.46
N LYS A 182 6.13 -27.70 1.70
CA LYS A 182 5.47 -27.71 3.02
C LYS A 182 5.60 -26.37 3.76
N LYS A 183 5.59 -25.27 3.01
CA LYS A 183 5.72 -23.90 3.52
C LYS A 183 4.60 -23.02 2.94
N LEU A 184 4.10 -22.08 3.74
CA LEU A 184 3.10 -21.10 3.29
C LEU A 184 3.73 -19.83 2.69
N ASP A 185 4.99 -19.55 3.01
CA ASP A 185 5.81 -18.52 2.35
C ASP A 185 6.69 -19.20 1.30
N VAL A 186 6.35 -18.99 0.02
CA VAL A 186 7.05 -19.59 -1.11
C VAL A 186 7.62 -18.55 -2.06
N LEU A 187 8.79 -18.86 -2.60
CA LEU A 187 9.48 -18.04 -3.59
C LEU A 187 9.74 -18.84 -4.86
N PHE A 188 9.55 -18.19 -6.01
CA PHE A 188 9.94 -18.75 -7.31
C PHE A 188 10.30 -17.63 -8.28
N GLY A 189 11.01 -17.98 -9.34
CA GLY A 189 11.31 -17.06 -10.42
C GLY A 189 10.09 -16.87 -11.30
N THR A 190 9.80 -15.65 -11.73
CA THR A 190 8.83 -15.41 -12.79
C THR A 190 9.41 -14.53 -13.88
N VAL A 191 9.14 -14.89 -15.14
CA VAL A 191 9.61 -14.14 -16.32
C VAL A 191 8.57 -13.10 -16.68
N LEU A 192 8.96 -11.83 -16.68
CA LEU A 192 8.17 -10.71 -17.18
C LEU A 192 8.65 -10.33 -18.58
N SER A 193 7.73 -9.88 -19.43
CA SER A 193 8.08 -9.46 -20.80
C SER A 193 8.97 -8.22 -20.82
N GLY A 194 8.89 -7.35 -19.81
CA GLY A 194 9.55 -6.04 -19.77
C GLY A 194 9.07 -5.05 -20.84
N ARG A 195 7.99 -5.38 -21.56
CA ARG A 195 7.40 -4.57 -22.65
C ARG A 195 6.37 -3.56 -22.15
N ASP A 196 6.71 -2.86 -21.07
CA ASP A 196 5.83 -1.86 -20.43
C ASP A 196 6.36 -0.43 -20.69
N PHE A 197 6.30 -0.03 -21.96
CA PHE A 197 6.67 1.29 -22.45
C PHE A 197 6.15 1.53 -23.88
N ASP A 198 6.06 2.79 -24.28
CA ASP A 198 5.58 3.16 -25.61
C ASP A 198 6.49 2.60 -26.72
N GLY A 199 5.89 1.90 -27.68
CA GLY A 199 6.60 1.26 -28.78
C GLY A 199 7.20 -0.12 -28.47
N ALA A 200 6.96 -0.67 -27.27
CA ALA A 200 7.49 -1.98 -26.87
C ALA A 200 6.99 -3.14 -27.73
N ASP A 201 5.74 -3.10 -28.20
CA ASP A 201 5.15 -4.15 -29.05
C ASP A 201 5.83 -4.25 -30.43
N ASN A 202 6.50 -3.19 -30.86
CA ASN A 202 7.18 -3.08 -32.14
C ASN A 202 8.73 -3.07 -32.02
N LEU A 203 9.26 -3.38 -30.83
CA LEU A 203 10.70 -3.44 -30.58
C LEU A 203 11.25 -4.86 -30.84
N VAL A 204 12.14 -5.01 -31.82
CA VAL A 204 12.86 -6.26 -32.10
C VAL A 204 14.14 -6.33 -31.25
N PHE A 205 13.95 -6.52 -29.95
CA PHE A 205 15.04 -6.66 -28.97
C PHE A 205 14.55 -7.48 -27.77
N PRO A 206 15.41 -8.26 -27.09
CA PRO A 206 15.04 -8.97 -25.87
C PRO A 206 14.76 -7.99 -24.73
N THR A 207 13.55 -8.02 -24.20
CA THR A 207 13.13 -7.15 -23.09
C THR A 207 12.77 -7.93 -21.83
N MET A 208 12.72 -9.27 -21.92
CA MET A 208 12.33 -10.11 -20.80
C MET A 208 13.28 -9.99 -19.60
N ASN A 209 12.73 -10.03 -18.39
CA ASN A 209 13.52 -10.15 -17.17
C ASN A 209 12.93 -11.18 -16.23
N THR A 210 13.80 -11.94 -15.57
CA THR A 210 13.41 -12.88 -14.52
C THR A 210 13.54 -12.19 -13.17
N ILE A 211 12.45 -12.20 -12.41
CA ILE A 211 12.37 -11.61 -11.07
C ILE A 211 12.02 -12.66 -10.03
N ALA A 212 12.27 -12.36 -8.76
CA ALA A 212 11.79 -13.16 -7.64
C ALA A 212 10.35 -12.78 -7.31
N LEU A 213 9.44 -13.75 -7.21
CA LEU A 213 8.09 -13.55 -6.70
C LEU A 213 7.93 -14.30 -5.37
N ARG A 214 7.60 -13.56 -4.30
CA ARG A 214 7.33 -14.09 -2.97
C ARG A 214 5.82 -14.13 -2.76
N CYS A 215 5.30 -15.30 -2.41
CA CYS A 215 3.88 -15.55 -2.22
C CYS A 215 3.67 -16.11 -0.80
N ILE A 216 2.95 -15.36 0.03
CA ILE A 216 2.53 -15.82 1.36
C ILE A 216 1.06 -16.21 1.24
N LEU A 217 0.76 -17.50 1.40
CA LEU A 217 -0.61 -18.01 1.32
C LEU A 217 -1.38 -17.61 2.58
N HIS A 218 -2.49 -16.87 2.43
CA HIS A 218 -3.34 -16.46 3.55
C HIS A 218 -4.76 -16.11 3.12
N GLY A 219 -5.70 -16.18 4.08
CA GLY A 219 -7.07 -15.67 3.93
C GLY A 219 -7.89 -16.33 2.83
N SER A 220 -8.90 -15.58 2.38
CA SER A 220 -9.79 -16.00 1.31
C SER A 220 -9.11 -15.99 -0.06
N VAL A 221 -9.67 -16.75 -1.00
CA VAL A 221 -9.26 -16.72 -2.41
C VAL A 221 -9.17 -15.29 -2.95
N PHE A 222 -10.15 -14.45 -2.61
CA PHE A 222 -10.17 -13.06 -3.03
C PHE A 222 -9.00 -12.25 -2.43
N GLU A 223 -8.80 -12.32 -1.11
CA GLU A 223 -7.74 -11.57 -0.43
C GLU A 223 -6.33 -11.96 -0.90
N PHE A 224 -6.05 -13.25 -1.09
CA PHE A 224 -4.75 -13.71 -1.59
C PHE A 224 -4.48 -13.27 -3.03
N LEU A 225 -5.48 -13.38 -3.91
CA LEU A 225 -5.34 -12.97 -5.30
C LEU A 225 -5.18 -11.45 -5.42
N ARG A 226 -5.87 -10.67 -4.58
CA ARG A 226 -5.67 -9.21 -4.45
C ARG A 226 -4.24 -8.88 -4.02
N TYR A 227 -3.76 -9.53 -2.95
CA TYR A 227 -2.40 -9.38 -2.44
C TYR A 227 -1.34 -9.67 -3.52
N LEU A 228 -1.51 -10.76 -4.28
CA LEU A 228 -0.57 -11.08 -5.36
C LEU A 228 -0.62 -10.07 -6.51
N GLU A 229 -1.79 -9.53 -6.83
CA GLU A 229 -1.93 -8.46 -7.84
C GLU A 229 -1.27 -7.16 -7.38
N GLU A 230 -1.44 -6.77 -6.11
CA GLU A 230 -0.78 -5.61 -5.51
C GLU A 230 0.75 -5.77 -5.51
N ASN A 231 1.27 -6.93 -5.11
CA ASN A 231 2.71 -7.23 -5.21
C ASN A 231 3.24 -7.10 -6.63
N MET A 232 2.49 -7.58 -7.63
CA MET A 232 2.89 -7.48 -9.04
C MET A 232 2.90 -6.03 -9.55
N ILE A 233 2.01 -5.17 -9.04
CA ILE A 233 2.01 -3.74 -9.32
C ILE A 233 3.25 -3.08 -8.72
N ASP A 234 3.57 -3.36 -7.45
CA ASP A 234 4.73 -2.77 -6.77
C ASP A 234 6.06 -3.17 -7.42
N ILE A 235 6.17 -4.44 -7.84
CA ILE A 235 7.38 -4.94 -8.52
C ILE A 235 7.59 -4.26 -9.87
N ARG A 236 6.53 -3.82 -10.56
CA ARG A 236 6.58 -3.26 -11.92
C ARG A 236 7.58 -2.10 -12.05
N ASP A 237 7.64 -1.22 -11.05
CA ASP A 237 8.54 -0.06 -11.04
C ASP A 237 10.02 -0.42 -10.87
N SER A 238 10.28 -1.55 -10.20
CA SER A 238 11.63 -2.04 -9.91
C SER A 238 12.00 -3.30 -10.69
N GLN A 239 11.15 -3.72 -11.63
CA GLN A 239 11.24 -5.02 -12.32
C GLN A 239 12.52 -5.18 -13.14
N GLN A 240 13.19 -4.08 -13.51
CA GLN A 240 14.42 -4.09 -14.32
C GLN A 240 15.69 -4.28 -13.47
N TYR A 241 15.55 -4.34 -12.13
CA TYR A 241 16.70 -4.56 -11.26
C TYR A 241 17.21 -6.01 -11.39
N PRO A 242 18.53 -6.25 -11.49
CA PRO A 242 19.04 -7.59 -11.76
C PRO A 242 18.79 -8.57 -10.60
N LEU A 243 18.19 -9.74 -10.89
CA LEU A 243 17.94 -10.81 -9.91
C LEU A 243 19.19 -11.23 -9.13
N ARG A 244 20.36 -11.30 -9.79
CA ARG A 244 21.64 -11.59 -9.11
C ARG A 244 21.94 -10.60 -7.98
N LYS A 245 21.57 -9.33 -8.15
CA LYS A 245 21.73 -8.32 -7.10
C LYS A 245 20.70 -8.50 -5.99
N VAL A 246 19.47 -8.89 -6.32
CA VAL A 246 18.43 -9.25 -5.34
C VAL A 246 18.90 -10.42 -4.47
N GLN A 247 19.38 -11.50 -5.09
CA GLN A 247 19.93 -12.66 -4.38
C GLN A 247 21.09 -12.28 -3.45
N SER A 248 22.00 -11.41 -3.91
CA SER A 248 23.14 -10.95 -3.10
C SER A 248 22.74 -10.05 -1.92
N ALA A 249 21.52 -9.49 -1.91
CA ALA A 249 21.02 -8.67 -0.82
C ALA A 249 20.42 -9.50 0.33
N THR A 250 20.25 -10.80 0.13
CA THR A 250 19.66 -11.70 1.12
C THR A 250 20.70 -12.13 2.18
N LYS A 251 20.25 -12.42 3.40
CA LYS A 251 21.10 -12.93 4.51
C LYS A 251 21.56 -14.39 4.31
N LEU A 252 21.33 -15.00 3.14
CA LEU A 252 21.44 -16.43 2.88
C LEU A 252 22.86 -16.92 2.53
N ASN A 253 23.90 -16.10 2.73
CA ASN A 253 25.32 -16.48 2.57
C ASN A 253 25.65 -17.21 1.25
N GLY A 254 25.01 -16.83 0.15
CA GLY A 254 25.24 -17.42 -1.18
C GLY A 254 24.38 -18.64 -1.53
N GLN A 255 23.40 -19.01 -0.69
CA GLN A 255 22.36 -19.98 -1.07
C GLN A 255 21.34 -19.36 -2.04
N GLU A 256 20.79 -20.19 -2.93
CA GLU A 256 19.74 -19.78 -3.87
C GLU A 256 18.42 -19.51 -3.13
N LEU A 257 17.69 -18.47 -3.54
CA LEU A 257 16.35 -18.15 -3.01
C LEU A 257 15.30 -19.18 -3.46
N PHE A 258 15.43 -19.65 -4.69
CA PHE A 258 14.53 -20.59 -5.34
C PHE A 258 15.24 -21.27 -6.50
N ASN A 259 14.78 -22.45 -6.89
CA ASN A 259 15.28 -23.22 -8.04
C ASN A 259 14.15 -23.63 -9.00
N THR A 260 13.03 -22.90 -8.99
CA THR A 260 11.90 -23.11 -9.91
C THR A 260 11.52 -21.84 -10.65
N LEU A 261 10.97 -21.99 -11.86
CA LEU A 261 10.60 -20.88 -12.74
C LEU A 261 9.14 -21.02 -13.19
N PHE A 262 8.42 -19.90 -13.24
CA PHE A 262 7.08 -19.79 -13.78
C PHE A 262 7.02 -18.80 -14.96
N ILE A 263 6.41 -19.21 -16.07
CA ILE A 263 6.27 -18.39 -17.29
C ILE A 263 4.80 -18.36 -17.73
N LEU A 264 4.27 -17.17 -17.98
CA LEU A 264 3.03 -17.02 -18.75
C LEU A 264 3.40 -16.62 -20.18
N GLN A 265 3.09 -17.48 -21.16
CA GLN A 265 3.26 -17.17 -22.57
C GLN A 265 2.00 -16.49 -23.12
N LYS A 266 2.20 -15.31 -23.71
CA LYS A 266 1.20 -14.64 -24.55
C LYS A 266 1.70 -14.73 -25.99
N SER A 267 1.00 -15.48 -26.83
CA SER A 267 1.35 -15.58 -28.24
C SER A 267 0.84 -14.34 -28.99
N PRO A 268 1.69 -13.63 -29.76
CA PRO A 268 1.23 -12.59 -30.68
C PRO A 268 0.47 -13.14 -31.90
N VAL A 269 0.35 -14.47 -32.05
CA VAL A 269 -0.15 -15.14 -33.26
C VAL A 269 -1.67 -15.41 -33.19
N ALA A 270 -2.45 -14.51 -32.60
CA ALA A 270 -3.91 -14.66 -32.56
C ALA A 270 -4.64 -14.01 -33.76
N GLU A 271 -3.97 -13.23 -34.62
CA GLU A 271 -4.62 -12.62 -35.79
C GLU A 271 -3.79 -12.75 -37.08
N SER A 272 -4.33 -13.53 -38.02
CA SER A 272 -4.16 -13.46 -39.49
C SER A 272 -2.83 -13.90 -40.14
N SER A 273 -2.74 -15.19 -40.51
CA SER A 273 -2.48 -15.60 -41.91
C SER A 273 -2.87 -17.07 -42.11
N ASP A 274 -3.53 -17.39 -43.23
CA ASP A 274 -3.97 -18.76 -43.58
C ASP A 274 -2.78 -19.69 -43.94
N ARG A 275 -1.55 -19.16 -44.03
CA ARG A 275 -0.31 -19.90 -44.32
C ARG A 275 0.93 -19.20 -43.72
N PRO A 276 1.52 -19.69 -42.61
CA PRO A 276 2.77 -19.13 -42.10
C PRO A 276 3.94 -19.39 -43.07
N LEU A 277 4.85 -18.43 -43.22
CA LEU A 277 6.07 -18.58 -44.04
C LEU A 277 6.97 -19.72 -43.54
N LEU A 278 7.03 -19.89 -42.21
CA LEU A 278 7.83 -20.89 -41.51
C LEU A 278 6.94 -21.62 -40.52
N THR A 279 6.95 -22.94 -40.57
CA THR A 279 6.36 -23.78 -39.53
C THR A 279 7.50 -24.29 -38.66
N SER A 280 7.44 -24.00 -37.35
CA SER A 280 8.41 -24.58 -36.41
C SER A 280 8.23 -26.09 -36.35
N ILE A 281 9.31 -26.83 -36.59
CA ILE A 281 9.29 -28.30 -36.60
C ILE A 281 9.78 -28.83 -35.25
N GLU A 282 10.78 -28.18 -34.66
CA GLU A 282 11.31 -28.45 -33.32
C GLU A 282 11.93 -27.16 -32.74
N ALA A 283 11.57 -26.80 -31.52
CA ALA A 283 12.21 -25.72 -30.77
C ALA A 283 12.82 -26.30 -29.48
N SER A 284 14.14 -26.14 -29.31
CA SER A 284 14.84 -26.53 -28.08
C SER A 284 15.31 -25.28 -27.35
N SER A 285 14.74 -25.02 -26.18
CA SER A 285 15.28 -24.08 -25.18
C SER A 285 15.71 -24.88 -23.96
N ALA A 286 16.99 -24.76 -23.58
CA ALA A 286 17.50 -25.30 -22.33
C ALA A 286 17.02 -24.43 -21.17
N THR A 287 16.20 -24.99 -20.26
CA THR A 287 15.79 -24.29 -19.05
C THR A 287 16.88 -24.41 -17.99
N GLU A 288 17.45 -23.27 -17.58
CA GLU A 288 18.51 -23.19 -16.56
C GLU A 288 18.07 -23.68 -15.18
N TYR A 289 16.76 -23.73 -14.93
CA TYR A 289 16.14 -24.17 -13.68
C TYR A 289 15.78 -25.67 -13.70
N PRO A 290 15.94 -26.39 -12.56
CA PRO A 290 15.49 -27.77 -12.40
C PRO A 290 14.04 -28.04 -12.82
N LEU A 291 13.16 -27.07 -12.61
CA LEU A 291 11.75 -27.15 -12.94
C LEU A 291 11.22 -25.81 -13.47
N CYS A 292 10.62 -25.85 -14.66
CA CYS A 292 9.89 -24.74 -15.26
C CYS A 292 8.43 -25.13 -15.49
N VAL A 293 7.52 -24.28 -15.03
CA VAL A 293 6.07 -24.39 -15.28
C VAL A 293 5.66 -23.25 -16.20
N GLU A 294 4.97 -23.60 -17.29
CA GLU A 294 4.47 -22.63 -18.25
C GLU A 294 2.95 -22.71 -18.36
N ALA A 295 2.32 -21.55 -18.47
CA ALA A 295 0.92 -21.40 -18.84
C ALA A 295 0.84 -20.69 -20.19
N GLU A 296 0.12 -21.26 -21.15
CA GLU A 296 -0.12 -20.65 -22.46
C GLU A 296 -1.63 -20.50 -22.67
N ALA A 297 -2.08 -19.27 -22.89
CA ALA A 297 -3.45 -19.00 -23.29
C ALA A 297 -3.58 -19.21 -24.81
N MET A 298 -4.31 -20.24 -25.21
CA MET A 298 -4.69 -20.51 -26.61
C MET A 298 -6.14 -20.06 -26.85
N SER A 299 -6.63 -20.10 -28.10
CA SER A 299 -7.91 -19.49 -28.50
C SER A 299 -9.12 -19.81 -27.61
N ASP A 300 -9.20 -21.01 -27.02
CA ASP A 300 -10.32 -21.41 -26.12
C ASP A 300 -9.88 -22.25 -24.91
N THR A 301 -8.57 -22.49 -24.73
CA THR A 301 -8.05 -23.33 -23.64
C THR A 301 -6.78 -22.75 -23.05
N LEU A 302 -6.59 -22.97 -21.75
CA LEU A 302 -5.32 -22.72 -21.08
C LEU A 302 -4.49 -24.01 -21.08
N LEU A 303 -3.31 -23.99 -21.68
CA LEU A 303 -2.41 -25.14 -21.71
C LEU A 303 -1.33 -24.99 -20.62
N TRP A 304 -1.21 -25.99 -19.76
CA TRP A 304 -0.09 -26.10 -18.82
C TRP A 304 1.01 -26.94 -19.44
N ARG A 305 2.25 -26.44 -19.39
CA ARG A 305 3.44 -27.19 -19.78
C ARG A 305 4.44 -27.28 -18.63
N LEU A 306 5.16 -28.39 -18.60
CA LEU A 306 6.19 -28.66 -17.62
C LEU A 306 7.49 -29.01 -18.35
N ALA A 307 8.59 -28.38 -17.97
CA ALA A 307 9.94 -28.82 -18.32
C ALA A 307 10.68 -29.17 -17.03
N LEU A 308 11.03 -30.46 -16.89
CA LEU A 308 11.67 -31.00 -15.69
C LEU A 308 13.03 -31.63 -16.04
N GLN A 309 14.05 -31.28 -15.27
CA GLN A 309 15.32 -32.00 -15.31
C GLN A 309 15.19 -33.38 -14.64
N PRO A 310 15.80 -34.46 -15.16
CA PRO A 310 15.68 -35.82 -14.62
C PRO A 310 15.96 -35.98 -13.13
N GLN A 311 16.86 -35.15 -12.60
CA GLN A 311 17.28 -35.17 -11.21
C GLN A 311 16.26 -34.56 -10.24
N CYS A 312 15.23 -33.89 -10.74
CA CYS A 312 14.23 -33.25 -9.89
C CYS A 312 13.29 -34.27 -9.27
N VAL A 313 13.12 -34.21 -7.95
CA VAL A 313 12.23 -35.10 -7.20
C VAL A 313 10.95 -34.34 -6.85
N TRP A 314 9.81 -34.93 -7.19
CA TRP A 314 8.48 -34.37 -6.89
C TRP A 314 7.57 -35.45 -6.30
N ASP A 315 6.86 -35.12 -5.23
CA ASP A 315 6.00 -36.09 -4.54
C ASP A 315 4.77 -36.40 -5.42
N GLY A 316 4.59 -37.67 -5.77
CA GLY A 316 3.53 -38.10 -6.70
C GLY A 316 3.89 -37.99 -8.18
N GLY A 317 5.14 -37.65 -8.52
CA GLY A 317 5.64 -37.58 -9.89
C GLY A 317 5.20 -36.31 -10.66
N PRO A 318 5.79 -36.02 -11.83
CA PRO A 318 5.58 -34.76 -12.53
C PRO A 318 4.19 -34.57 -13.12
N GLU A 319 3.47 -35.65 -13.44
CA GLU A 319 2.06 -35.59 -13.85
C GLU A 319 1.16 -35.03 -12.75
N SER A 320 1.52 -35.25 -11.47
CA SER A 320 0.78 -34.71 -10.34
C SER A 320 0.85 -33.19 -10.25
N ILE A 321 1.91 -32.56 -10.78
CA ILE A 321 2.06 -31.09 -10.83
C ILE A 321 0.95 -30.50 -11.70
N LEU A 322 0.82 -30.99 -12.95
CA LEU A 322 -0.19 -30.53 -13.90
C LEU A 322 -1.61 -30.74 -13.36
N LYS A 323 -1.85 -31.91 -12.73
CA LYS A 323 -3.14 -32.19 -12.09
C LYS A 323 -3.43 -31.24 -10.93
N THR A 324 -2.43 -30.91 -10.12
CA THR A 324 -2.58 -30.00 -8.98
C THR A 324 -2.83 -28.57 -9.45
N LEU A 325 -2.09 -28.10 -10.46
CA LEU A 325 -2.31 -26.78 -11.08
C LEU A 325 -3.76 -26.61 -11.56
N ASP A 326 -4.29 -27.58 -12.30
CA ASP A 326 -5.66 -27.55 -12.81
C ASP A 326 -6.71 -27.65 -11.68
N THR A 327 -6.42 -28.45 -10.63
CA THR A 327 -7.28 -28.56 -9.45
C THR A 327 -7.36 -27.25 -8.68
N VAL A 328 -6.21 -26.60 -8.46
CA VAL A 328 -6.13 -25.30 -7.78
C VAL A 328 -6.80 -24.22 -8.62
N MET A 329 -6.59 -24.20 -9.94
CA MET A 329 -7.31 -23.29 -10.85
C MET A 329 -8.82 -23.42 -10.67
N GLY A 330 -9.34 -24.66 -10.66
CA GLY A 330 -10.76 -24.93 -10.42
C GLY A 330 -11.26 -24.42 -9.08
N PHE A 331 -10.46 -24.51 -8.03
CA PHE A 331 -10.82 -23.97 -6.72
C PHE A 331 -10.82 -22.44 -6.70
N LEU A 332 -9.78 -21.80 -7.25
CA LEU A 332 -9.62 -20.35 -7.23
C LEU A 332 -10.68 -19.60 -8.04
N ILE A 333 -11.23 -20.22 -9.10
CA ILE A 333 -12.25 -19.57 -9.92
C ILE A 333 -13.68 -19.81 -9.44
N GLN A 334 -13.89 -20.67 -8.45
CA GLN A 334 -15.23 -20.94 -7.93
C GLN A 334 -15.83 -19.68 -7.29
N PRO A 335 -17.11 -19.37 -7.55
CA PRO A 335 -17.78 -18.24 -6.92
C PRO A 335 -18.04 -18.54 -5.43
N GLY A 336 -17.44 -17.74 -4.53
CA GLY A 336 -17.66 -17.82 -3.09
C GLY A 336 -16.48 -17.25 -2.29
N SER A 337 -16.69 -17.06 -0.98
CA SER A 337 -15.66 -16.64 -0.03
C SER A 337 -14.92 -17.85 0.55
N SER A 338 -14.47 -18.76 -0.31
CA SER A 338 -13.73 -19.94 0.14
C SER A 338 -12.36 -19.51 0.69
N GLU A 339 -12.01 -20.02 1.86
CA GLU A 339 -10.68 -19.82 2.45
C GLU A 339 -9.65 -20.68 1.71
N ILE A 340 -8.45 -20.15 1.46
CA ILE A 340 -7.37 -20.92 0.81
C ILE A 340 -6.78 -21.95 1.77
N LEU A 341 -6.85 -21.70 3.07
CA LEU A 341 -6.31 -22.58 4.11
C LEU A 341 -7.43 -23.01 5.03
N SER A 342 -7.57 -24.32 5.24
CA SER A 342 -8.36 -24.89 6.32
C SER A 342 -7.47 -25.77 7.20
N PHE A 343 -7.46 -25.48 8.49
CA PHE A 343 -6.61 -26.19 9.46
C PHE A 343 -7.38 -27.38 10.03
N GLU A 344 -6.86 -28.58 9.84
CA GLU A 344 -7.44 -29.84 10.32
C GLU A 344 -6.52 -30.45 11.39
N GLU A 345 -7.04 -31.38 12.22
CA GLU A 345 -6.29 -31.99 13.34
C GLU A 345 -4.91 -32.58 12.95
N HIS A 346 -4.72 -32.95 11.68
CA HIS A 346 -3.53 -33.64 11.19
C HIS A 346 -2.81 -32.87 10.05
N GLY A 347 -2.99 -31.55 9.95
CA GLY A 347 -2.25 -30.71 9.00
C GLY A 347 -3.07 -29.57 8.43
N VAL A 348 -2.52 -28.91 7.41
CA VAL A 348 -3.17 -27.78 6.72
C VAL A 348 -3.68 -28.24 5.36
N SER A 349 -4.99 -28.17 5.16
CA SER A 349 -5.59 -28.30 3.83
C SER A 349 -5.43 -26.97 3.09
N ILE A 350 -4.92 -27.04 1.86
CA ILE A 350 -4.72 -25.90 0.98
C ILE A 350 -5.67 -26.06 -0.21
N CYS A 351 -6.57 -25.10 -0.43
CA CYS A 351 -7.60 -25.11 -1.47
C CYS A 351 -8.49 -26.37 -1.45
N GLY A 352 -8.90 -26.82 -0.26
CA GLY A 352 -9.75 -28.01 -0.07
C GLY A 352 -9.11 -29.34 -0.46
N MET A 353 -7.78 -29.37 -0.68
CA MET A 353 -7.03 -30.59 -0.96
C MET A 353 -6.63 -31.32 0.34
N ALA A 354 -6.18 -32.57 0.24
CA ALA A 354 -5.75 -33.36 1.39
C ALA A 354 -4.71 -32.62 2.26
N PRO A 355 -4.87 -32.60 3.60
CA PRO A 355 -3.97 -31.89 4.52
C PRO A 355 -2.51 -32.29 4.39
N VAL A 356 -1.62 -31.32 4.57
CA VAL A 356 -0.17 -31.51 4.58
C VAL A 356 0.39 -30.93 5.89
N MET A 357 1.33 -31.65 6.52
CA MET A 357 2.08 -31.15 7.66
C MET A 357 3.10 -30.11 7.18
N LEU A 358 3.03 -28.89 7.74
CA LEU A 358 3.99 -27.83 7.44
C LEU A 358 5.34 -28.10 8.12
N ASP A 359 6.42 -27.69 7.48
CA ASP A 359 7.79 -27.77 8.02
C ASP A 359 8.05 -26.54 8.90
N ASP A 360 8.34 -26.73 10.19
CA ASP A 360 8.37 -25.67 11.21
C ASP A 360 9.66 -24.83 11.22
N GLY A 361 10.60 -25.09 10.31
CA GLY A 361 11.81 -24.28 10.11
C GLY A 361 12.74 -24.17 11.32
N SER A 362 12.50 -24.94 12.40
CA SER A 362 13.19 -24.77 13.67
C SER A 362 14.56 -25.46 13.67
N LYS A 363 15.63 -24.69 13.39
CA LYS A 363 16.92 -24.99 14.00
C LYS A 363 16.86 -24.55 15.46
N SER A 364 16.66 -25.53 16.34
CA SER A 364 16.76 -25.50 17.80
C SER A 364 17.64 -24.36 18.35
N GLY A 365 16.97 -23.33 18.87
CA GLY A 365 17.54 -22.33 19.76
C GLY A 365 16.82 -22.41 21.10
N SER A 366 17.42 -23.13 22.05
CA SER A 366 16.96 -23.23 23.44
C SER A 366 16.86 -21.84 24.08
N ILE A 367 15.65 -21.32 24.27
CA ILE A 367 15.40 -20.18 25.15
C ILE A 367 14.99 -20.73 26.51
N ASN A 368 15.81 -20.43 27.52
CA ASN A 368 15.61 -20.82 28.91
C ASN A 368 14.26 -20.33 29.44
N SER A 369 13.43 -21.25 29.88
CA SER A 369 12.27 -20.98 30.72
C SER A 369 12.74 -20.72 32.14
N THR A 370 12.53 -19.51 32.66
CA THR A 370 12.51 -19.26 34.10
C THR A 370 11.64 -18.05 34.38
N ASP A 371 10.91 -18.15 35.50
CA ASP A 371 9.89 -17.24 36.05
C ASP A 371 8.49 -17.31 35.40
N LEU A 372 7.77 -18.37 35.79
CA LEU A 372 6.31 -18.43 35.71
C LEU A 372 5.73 -17.78 36.97
N SER A 373 4.78 -16.88 36.80
CA SER A 373 4.01 -16.23 37.87
C SER A 373 2.70 -17.00 38.12
N PRO A 374 2.12 -16.96 39.33
CA PRO A 374 1.07 -17.90 39.76
C PRO A 374 -0.29 -17.77 39.07
N GLU A 375 -0.45 -16.89 38.07
CA GLU A 375 -1.67 -16.79 37.24
C GLU A 375 -1.62 -17.63 35.95
N GLU A 376 -0.46 -18.23 35.61
CA GLU A 376 -0.23 -18.92 34.32
C GLU A 376 -0.70 -20.38 34.26
N ASP A 377 -1.23 -20.95 35.35
CA ASP A 377 -1.70 -22.36 35.45
C ASP A 377 -3.23 -22.53 35.26
N ARG A 378 -3.96 -21.51 34.81
CA ARG A 378 -5.41 -21.63 34.55
C ARG A 378 -5.69 -22.19 33.16
N GLU A 379 -6.73 -23.04 33.04
CA GLU A 379 -7.23 -23.49 31.74
C GLU A 379 -7.77 -22.30 30.94
N TRP A 380 -7.41 -22.23 29.65
CA TRP A 380 -7.86 -21.20 28.72
C TRP A 380 -9.34 -21.41 28.40
N SER A 381 -10.14 -20.35 28.46
CA SER A 381 -11.51 -20.39 27.94
C SER A 381 -11.53 -20.54 26.42
N HIS A 382 -12.68 -20.96 25.87
CA HIS A 382 -12.87 -21.09 24.42
C HIS A 382 -12.52 -19.80 23.66
N VAL A 383 -13.01 -18.65 24.16
CA VAL A 383 -12.79 -17.33 23.56
C VAL A 383 -11.31 -16.93 23.63
N GLU A 384 -10.62 -17.20 24.74
CA GLU A 384 -9.18 -16.92 24.88
C GLU A 384 -8.34 -17.78 23.95
N ALA A 385 -8.70 -19.06 23.77
CA ALA A 385 -8.01 -19.97 22.86
C ALA A 385 -8.18 -19.55 21.39
N GLU A 386 -9.36 -19.09 21.00
CA GLU A 386 -9.62 -18.56 19.65
C GLU A 386 -8.88 -17.24 19.40
N ILE A 387 -8.87 -16.33 20.37
CA ILE A 387 -8.08 -15.09 20.29
C ILE A 387 -6.60 -15.42 20.15
N ARG A 388 -6.07 -16.36 20.95
CA ARG A 388 -4.68 -16.82 20.84
C ARG A 388 -4.36 -17.37 19.45
N ASN A 389 -5.26 -18.16 18.88
CA ASN A 389 -5.05 -18.77 17.57
C ASN A 389 -5.02 -17.72 16.44
N ILE A 390 -5.92 -16.74 16.49
CA ILE A 390 -5.93 -15.64 15.50
C ILE A 390 -4.68 -14.77 15.66
N LEU A 391 -4.27 -14.47 16.89
CA LEU A 391 -3.04 -13.73 17.15
C LEU A 391 -1.81 -14.48 16.61
N TYR A 392 -1.74 -15.80 16.76
CA TYR A 392 -0.74 -16.64 16.11
C TYR A 392 -0.78 -16.52 14.57
N GLN A 393 -1.96 -16.61 13.96
CA GLN A 393 -2.12 -16.52 12.50
C GLN A 393 -1.64 -15.19 11.92
N VAL A 394 -1.78 -14.09 12.68
CA VAL A 394 -1.38 -12.76 12.22
C VAL A 394 0.07 -12.44 12.56
N SER A 395 0.58 -12.89 13.71
CA SER A 395 1.94 -12.60 14.18
C SER A 395 3.00 -13.61 13.75
N CYS A 396 2.58 -14.80 13.33
CA CYS A 396 3.46 -15.96 13.12
C CYS A 396 4.27 -16.37 14.36
N VAL A 397 3.92 -15.89 15.57
CA VAL A 397 4.56 -16.27 16.83
C VAL A 397 3.96 -17.61 17.30
N PRO A 398 4.76 -18.68 17.51
CA PRO A 398 4.24 -20.00 17.85
C PRO A 398 3.21 -19.98 18.98
N VAL A 399 2.13 -20.76 18.84
CA VAL A 399 1.03 -20.81 19.83
C VAL A 399 1.54 -21.09 21.25
N ALA A 400 2.59 -21.90 21.39
CA ALA A 400 3.21 -22.23 22.68
C ALA A 400 3.96 -21.05 23.35
N SER A 401 4.34 -20.03 22.59
CA SER A 401 4.98 -18.81 23.11
C SER A 401 3.99 -17.69 23.43
N ILE A 402 2.71 -17.82 23.03
CA ILE A 402 1.69 -16.82 23.32
C ILE A 402 1.09 -17.06 24.70
N ARG A 403 1.34 -16.12 25.61
CA ARG A 403 0.86 -16.13 26.99
C ARG A 403 -0.48 -15.42 27.09
N ILE A 404 -1.25 -15.76 28.13
CA ILE A 404 -2.56 -15.15 28.37
C ILE A 404 -2.45 -13.65 28.71
N SER A 405 -1.29 -13.24 29.22
CA SER A 405 -0.89 -11.87 29.50
C SER A 405 -0.37 -11.11 28.29
N ASP A 406 -0.16 -11.77 27.15
CA ASP A 406 0.33 -11.11 25.93
C ASP A 406 -0.75 -10.21 25.34
N ASN A 407 -0.31 -9.18 24.61
CA ASN A 407 -1.17 -8.30 23.82
C ASN A 407 -0.63 -8.24 22.39
N LEU A 408 -1.29 -7.49 21.49
CA LEU A 408 -0.85 -7.36 20.09
C LEU A 408 0.65 -7.04 19.96
N TYR A 409 1.15 -6.12 20.80
CA TYR A 409 2.51 -5.62 20.72
C TYR A 409 3.54 -6.63 21.19
N HIS A 410 3.21 -7.49 22.17
CA HIS A 410 4.07 -8.60 22.57
C HIS A 410 4.34 -9.58 21.41
N LEU A 411 3.47 -9.56 20.41
CA LEU A 411 3.54 -10.42 19.23
C LEU A 411 4.07 -9.68 17.99
N GLY A 412 4.62 -8.47 18.17
CA GLY A 412 5.13 -7.64 17.08
C GLY A 412 4.05 -7.07 16.17
N LEU A 413 2.77 -7.15 16.58
CA LEU A 413 1.65 -6.61 15.84
C LEU A 413 1.42 -5.14 16.21
N ASP A 414 0.98 -4.36 15.23
CA ASP A 414 0.73 -2.93 15.37
C ASP A 414 -0.77 -2.58 15.30
N SER A 415 -1.09 -1.28 15.39
CA SER A 415 -2.47 -0.78 15.32
C SER A 415 -3.15 -1.04 13.97
N ILE A 416 -2.39 -1.29 12.90
CA ILE A 416 -2.92 -1.64 11.57
C ILE A 416 -3.27 -3.14 11.56
N SER A 417 -2.38 -3.97 12.09
CA SER A 417 -2.58 -5.41 12.27
C SER A 417 -3.83 -5.71 13.11
N ALA A 418 -4.20 -4.82 14.04
CA ALA A 418 -5.45 -4.92 14.81
C ALA A 418 -6.73 -4.94 13.95
N ILE A 419 -6.73 -4.27 12.78
CA ILE A 419 -7.86 -4.31 11.84
C ILE A 419 -8.02 -5.73 11.28
N LYS A 420 -6.90 -6.35 10.89
CA LYS A 420 -6.86 -7.72 10.40
C LYS A 420 -7.26 -8.72 11.49
N VAL A 421 -6.72 -8.58 12.70
CA VAL A 421 -7.08 -9.43 13.86
C VAL A 421 -8.57 -9.30 14.20
N SER A 422 -9.13 -8.08 14.20
CA SER A 422 -10.55 -7.83 14.47
C SER A 422 -11.45 -8.46 13.41
N SER A 423 -11.11 -8.31 12.13
CA SER A 423 -11.87 -8.91 11.04
C SER A 423 -11.87 -10.44 11.13
N LEU A 424 -10.74 -11.06 11.48
CA LEU A 424 -10.63 -12.51 11.68
C LEU A 424 -11.41 -12.98 12.92
N LEU A 425 -11.43 -12.21 14.00
CA LEU A 425 -12.23 -12.50 15.20
C LEU A 425 -13.73 -12.44 14.93
N GLN A 426 -14.18 -11.42 14.18
CA GLN A 426 -15.58 -11.31 13.77
C GLN A 426 -16.05 -12.52 12.95
N LYS A 427 -15.19 -13.10 12.10
CA LYS A 427 -15.50 -14.32 11.35
C LYS A 427 -15.73 -15.55 12.24
N ASN A 428 -15.14 -15.59 13.43
CA ASN A 428 -15.33 -16.63 14.45
C ASN A 428 -16.37 -16.24 15.52
N GLU A 429 -17.31 -15.36 15.18
CA GLU A 429 -18.38 -14.87 16.08
C GLU A 429 -17.88 -14.15 17.35
N ILE A 430 -16.59 -13.81 17.40
CA ILE A 430 -15.98 -13.01 18.47
C ILE A 430 -16.02 -11.54 18.06
N ASN A 431 -16.97 -10.79 18.62
CA ASN A 431 -17.12 -9.37 18.30
C ASN A 431 -16.13 -8.51 19.09
N LEU A 432 -14.92 -8.36 18.53
CA LEU A 432 -13.91 -7.43 19.01
C LEU A 432 -13.55 -6.48 17.88
N ARG A 433 -13.79 -5.17 18.07
CA ARG A 433 -13.45 -4.14 17.09
C ARG A 433 -11.93 -3.90 17.09
N PRO A 434 -11.35 -3.30 16.04
CA PRO A 434 -9.91 -3.02 16.01
C PRO A 434 -9.46 -2.20 17.21
N GLN A 435 -10.32 -1.29 17.67
CA GLN A 435 -10.11 -0.54 18.90
C GLN A 435 -10.04 -1.44 20.13
N ASP A 436 -10.92 -2.44 20.29
CA ASP A 436 -10.96 -3.27 21.51
C ASP A 436 -9.66 -4.09 21.66
N LEU A 437 -9.04 -4.46 20.53
CA LEU A 437 -7.76 -5.18 20.49
C LEU A 437 -6.56 -4.30 20.78
N VAL A 438 -6.50 -3.09 20.20
CA VAL A 438 -5.45 -2.10 20.48
C VAL A 438 -5.47 -1.67 21.95
N LYS A 439 -6.67 -1.68 22.53
CA LYS A 439 -6.96 -1.24 23.90
C LYS A 439 -6.62 -2.30 24.95
N SER A 440 -6.76 -3.57 24.61
CA SER A 440 -6.55 -4.66 25.54
C SER A 440 -5.08 -4.82 25.93
N SER A 441 -4.83 -4.83 27.23
CA SER A 441 -3.53 -5.05 27.84
C SER A 441 -3.10 -6.53 27.83
N SER A 442 -4.04 -7.45 27.61
CA SER A 442 -3.82 -8.90 27.58
C SER A 442 -4.88 -9.63 26.73
N ILE A 443 -4.61 -10.89 26.35
CA ILE A 443 -5.61 -11.78 25.73
C ILE A 443 -6.79 -12.05 26.68
N ALA A 444 -6.54 -12.14 27.99
CA ALA A 444 -7.61 -12.28 28.99
C ALA A 444 -8.61 -11.12 28.92
N GLU A 445 -8.12 -9.89 28.77
CA GLU A 445 -8.97 -8.69 28.64
C GLU A 445 -9.72 -8.67 27.31
N MET A 446 -9.07 -9.07 26.21
CA MET A 446 -9.74 -9.23 24.91
C MET A 446 -10.92 -10.20 25.03
N ALA A 447 -10.73 -11.36 25.67
CA ALA A 447 -11.79 -12.35 25.84
C ALA A 447 -12.93 -11.86 26.73
N GLN A 448 -12.62 -11.09 27.77
CA GLN A 448 -13.62 -10.47 28.62
C GLN A 448 -14.47 -9.45 27.85
N LEU A 449 -13.86 -8.60 27.04
CA LEU A 449 -14.55 -7.62 26.20
C LEU A 449 -15.44 -8.30 25.15
N ALA A 450 -14.95 -9.37 24.52
CA ALA A 450 -15.71 -10.19 23.59
C ALA A 450 -16.99 -10.77 24.24
N THR A 451 -16.83 -11.34 25.44
CA THR A 451 -17.93 -11.96 26.19
C THR A 451 -18.96 -10.92 26.62
N GLN A 452 -18.53 -9.71 27.00
CA GLN A 452 -19.42 -8.60 27.34
C GLN A 452 -20.17 -8.04 26.11
N ALA A 453 -19.51 -7.99 24.95
CA ALA A 453 -20.11 -7.54 23.69
C ALA A 453 -21.19 -8.52 23.15
N GLN A 454 -21.06 -9.82 23.44
CA GLN A 454 -22.09 -10.83 23.10
C GLN A 454 -23.32 -10.79 24.01
N ALA A 455 -23.24 -10.17 25.20
CA ALA A 455 -24.34 -10.10 26.17
C ALA A 455 -25.30 -8.90 25.95
N ILE A 456 -24.95 -7.96 25.08
CA ILE A 456 -25.75 -6.76 24.78
C ILE A 456 -26.24 -6.87 23.32
N PRO A 457 -27.56 -6.99 23.05
CA PRO A 457 -28.07 -6.93 21.68
C PRO A 457 -27.65 -5.62 21.04
N SER A 458 -27.10 -5.67 19.82
CA SER A 458 -26.83 -4.47 19.02
C SER A 458 -28.14 -3.76 18.70
N GLU A 459 -28.53 -2.79 19.53
CA GLU A 459 -29.49 -1.77 19.14
C GLU A 459 -28.85 -0.90 18.06
N THR A 460 -29.10 -1.23 16.79
CA THR A 460 -29.05 -0.26 15.71
C THR A 460 -30.15 0.77 15.96
N LEU A 461 -29.88 1.72 16.87
CA LEU A 461 -30.64 2.96 16.97
C LEU A 461 -30.36 3.77 15.70
N GLU A 462 -31.13 3.50 14.65
CA GLU A 462 -31.44 4.43 13.58
C GLU A 462 -32.33 5.56 14.13
N THR A 463 -31.83 6.31 15.12
CA THR A 463 -32.43 7.58 15.48
C THR A 463 -31.93 8.61 14.47
N THR A 464 -32.76 8.88 13.46
CA THR A 464 -32.67 10.08 12.63
C THR A 464 -33.15 11.29 13.44
N GLU A 465 -32.47 11.58 14.55
CA GLU A 465 -32.71 12.84 15.26
C GLU A 465 -32.20 13.98 14.38
N GLU A 466 -33.13 14.85 13.99
CA GLU A 466 -32.81 16.08 13.27
C GLU A 466 -32.01 16.98 14.23
N TRP A 467 -30.78 17.33 13.85
CA TRP A 467 -29.95 18.18 14.68
C TRP A 467 -30.57 19.58 14.78
N VAL A 468 -30.77 20.01 16.03
CA VAL A 468 -31.27 21.35 16.33
C VAL A 468 -30.09 22.21 16.76
N PRO A 469 -29.83 23.33 16.07
CA PRO A 469 -28.80 24.28 16.49
C PRO A 469 -29.15 24.87 17.87
N PRO A 470 -28.16 25.12 18.74
CA PRO A 470 -28.36 25.84 19.99
C PRO A 470 -29.02 27.22 19.79
N GLU A 471 -29.73 27.71 20.81
CA GLU A 471 -30.53 28.94 20.73
C GLU A 471 -29.71 30.21 20.41
N ASP A 472 -28.41 30.20 20.72
CA ASP A 472 -27.46 31.28 20.40
C ASP A 472 -27.05 31.33 18.92
N ILE A 473 -27.49 30.36 18.10
CA ILE A 473 -27.21 30.29 16.67
C ILE A 473 -28.48 30.54 15.85
N ASN A 474 -28.57 31.73 15.26
CA ASN A 474 -29.64 32.05 14.31
C ASN A 474 -29.25 31.65 12.87
N LEU A 475 -29.63 30.43 12.47
CA LEU A 475 -29.32 29.89 11.13
C LEU A 475 -29.84 30.75 9.98
N GLU A 476 -31.05 31.31 10.09
CA GLU A 476 -31.66 32.08 8.99
C GLU A 476 -30.85 33.35 8.70
N VAL A 477 -30.40 34.05 9.74
CA VAL A 477 -29.56 35.25 9.60
C VAL A 477 -28.20 34.87 9.00
N LEU A 478 -27.58 33.80 9.48
CA LEU A 478 -26.26 33.36 9.00
C LEU A 478 -26.29 32.94 7.53
N LEU A 479 -27.28 32.14 7.12
CA LEU A 479 -27.43 31.69 5.73
C LEU A 479 -27.77 32.85 4.79
N ARG A 480 -28.70 33.73 5.19
CA ARG A 480 -29.10 34.91 4.39
C ARG A 480 -27.94 35.87 4.18
N ALA A 481 -27.11 36.11 5.20
CA ALA A 481 -25.91 36.95 5.09
C ALA A 481 -24.88 36.41 4.08
N ARG A 482 -24.98 35.12 3.73
CA ARG A 482 -24.11 34.44 2.77
C ARG A 482 -24.80 34.09 1.45
N GLY A 483 -26.04 34.54 1.26
CA GLY A 483 -26.81 34.30 0.04
C GLY A 483 -27.27 32.86 -0.15
N ILE A 484 -27.42 32.08 0.93
CA ILE A 484 -27.87 30.68 0.90
C ILE A 484 -29.31 30.62 1.43
N ALA A 485 -30.22 29.97 0.69
CA ALA A 485 -31.56 29.67 1.17
C ALA A 485 -31.54 28.41 2.05
N LYS A 486 -32.39 28.35 3.09
CA LYS A 486 -32.38 27.25 4.07
C LYS A 486 -32.73 25.90 3.43
N GLU A 487 -33.66 25.92 2.48
CA GLU A 487 -34.10 24.79 1.70
C GLU A 487 -33.04 24.22 0.76
N ASP A 488 -32.03 25.01 0.40
CA ASP A 488 -30.98 24.66 -0.58
C ASP A 488 -29.74 24.03 0.07
N ALA A 489 -29.71 23.89 1.40
CA ALA A 489 -28.56 23.37 2.11
C ALA A 489 -28.94 22.46 3.28
N GLU A 490 -28.04 21.54 3.63
CA GLU A 490 -28.05 20.84 4.92
C GLU A 490 -27.03 21.52 5.84
N VAL A 491 -27.39 21.77 7.09
CA VAL A 491 -26.51 22.44 8.07
C VAL A 491 -26.19 21.49 9.20
N LEU A 492 -24.90 21.33 9.50
CA LEU A 492 -24.39 20.50 10.59
C LEU A 492 -23.31 21.28 11.36
N PRO A 493 -22.99 20.91 12.61
CA PRO A 493 -21.82 21.48 13.29
C PRO A 493 -20.53 20.98 12.62
N ALA A 494 -19.50 21.82 12.55
CA ALA A 494 -18.20 21.38 12.06
C ALA A 494 -17.52 20.47 13.10
N LEU A 495 -16.78 19.47 12.63
CA LEU A 495 -16.00 18.60 13.51
C LEU A 495 -14.84 19.35 14.18
N PRO A 496 -14.38 18.88 15.35
CA PRO A 496 -13.23 19.47 16.04
C PRO A 496 -12.01 19.80 15.19
N MET A 497 -11.56 18.86 14.36
CA MET A 497 -10.41 19.08 13.50
C MET A 497 -10.67 20.10 12.40
N GLN A 498 -11.90 20.19 11.89
CA GLN A 498 -12.27 21.18 10.89
C GLN A 498 -12.17 22.59 11.49
N VAL A 499 -12.66 22.76 12.72
CA VAL A 499 -12.54 24.03 13.47
C VAL A 499 -11.07 24.40 13.67
N TYR A 500 -10.23 23.43 14.08
CA TYR A 500 -8.80 23.66 14.24
C TYR A 500 -8.12 24.11 12.94
N MET A 501 -8.29 23.34 11.86
CA MET A 501 -7.65 23.63 10.57
C MET A 501 -8.08 24.99 10.02
N LEU A 502 -9.37 25.34 10.10
CA LEU A 502 -9.88 26.65 9.66
C LEU A 502 -9.32 27.79 10.51
N SER A 503 -9.23 27.60 11.83
CA SER A 503 -8.69 28.61 12.75
C SER A 503 -7.19 28.82 12.53
N ALA A 504 -6.43 27.73 12.37
CA ALA A 504 -4.99 27.79 12.10
C ALA A 504 -4.69 28.38 10.72
N TRP A 505 -5.46 28.02 9.70
CA TRP A 505 -5.38 28.61 8.36
C TRP A 505 -5.58 30.12 8.37
N GLN A 506 -6.57 30.61 9.12
CA GLN A 506 -6.81 32.04 9.30
C GLN A 506 -5.68 32.75 10.03
N LYS A 507 -5.18 32.18 11.14
CA LYS A 507 -4.06 32.74 11.92
C LYS A 507 -2.78 32.85 11.11
N ALA A 508 -2.57 31.91 10.19
CA ALA A 508 -1.45 31.92 9.25
C ALA A 508 -1.74 32.72 7.97
N GLU A 509 -2.80 33.54 7.95
CA GLU A 509 -3.22 34.38 6.82
C GLU A 509 -3.36 33.64 5.48
N GLY A 510 -3.77 32.38 5.52
CA GLY A 510 -4.03 31.60 4.31
C GLY A 510 -2.90 30.68 3.86
N SER A 511 -1.73 30.74 4.50
CA SER A 511 -0.48 30.10 4.02
C SER A 511 -0.38 28.58 4.29
N VAL A 512 -1.31 27.98 5.03
CA VAL A 512 -1.30 26.55 5.40
C VAL A 512 -2.65 25.89 5.10
N PHE A 513 -2.76 24.56 5.14
CA PHE A 513 -4.02 23.82 5.01
C PHE A 513 -4.85 24.05 3.72
N PHE A 514 -4.36 24.79 2.72
CA PHE A 514 -5.02 24.92 1.42
C PHE A 514 -4.07 24.61 0.23
N PRO A 515 -3.51 23.39 0.19
CA PRO A 515 -2.56 23.00 -0.85
C PRO A 515 -3.22 22.84 -2.22
N GLU A 516 -2.40 22.92 -3.26
CA GLU A 516 -2.73 22.50 -4.62
C GLU A 516 -2.09 21.13 -4.88
N PHE A 517 -2.89 20.18 -5.36
CA PHE A 517 -2.47 18.84 -5.76
C PHE A 517 -2.38 18.78 -7.29
N PRO A 518 -1.17 18.86 -7.87
CA PRO A 518 -1.00 18.62 -9.30
C PRO A 518 -1.21 17.14 -9.59
N CYS A 519 -2.07 16.84 -10.53
CA CYS A 519 -2.38 15.49 -10.97
C CYS A 519 -2.29 15.39 -12.49
N GLN A 520 -2.05 14.18 -12.99
CA GLN A 520 -2.12 13.85 -14.40
C GLN A 520 -3.28 12.89 -14.65
N ILE A 521 -4.08 13.17 -15.68
CA ILE A 521 -5.18 12.30 -16.13
C ILE A 521 -4.83 11.81 -17.53
N LYS A 522 -4.62 10.50 -17.68
CA LYS A 522 -4.46 9.84 -18.98
C LYS A 522 -5.80 9.23 -19.39
N THR A 523 -6.46 9.83 -20.38
CA THR A 523 -7.78 9.37 -20.85
C THR A 523 -8.05 9.80 -22.29
N SER A 524 -8.70 8.93 -23.06
CA SER A 524 -9.22 9.23 -24.40
C SER A 524 -10.50 10.07 -24.38
N VAL A 525 -11.05 10.34 -23.18
CA VAL A 525 -12.22 11.18 -22.98
C VAL A 525 -11.85 12.64 -23.20
N ASP A 526 -12.68 13.35 -23.96
CA ASP A 526 -12.51 14.78 -24.22
C ASP A 526 -12.84 15.65 -22.99
N LEU A 527 -12.60 16.95 -23.07
CA LEU A 527 -12.88 17.88 -21.97
C LEU A 527 -14.34 17.82 -21.49
N ASN A 528 -15.29 17.59 -22.40
CA ASN A 528 -16.71 17.51 -22.05
C ASN A 528 -17.00 16.26 -21.21
N GLY A 529 -16.42 15.12 -21.57
CA GLY A 529 -16.57 13.91 -20.76
C GLY A 529 -15.88 14.02 -19.41
N ILE A 530 -14.72 14.69 -19.34
CA ILE A 530 -14.05 14.96 -18.06
C ILE A 530 -14.89 15.90 -17.18
N GLN A 531 -15.45 16.97 -17.75
CA GLN A 531 -16.37 17.86 -17.04
C GLN A 531 -17.62 17.12 -16.56
N THR A 532 -18.15 16.19 -17.36
CA THR A 532 -19.32 15.38 -16.98
C THR A 532 -19.00 14.46 -15.80
N ALA A 533 -17.84 13.79 -15.83
CA ALA A 533 -17.38 12.95 -14.72
C ALA A 533 -17.15 13.79 -13.45
N TRP A 534 -16.61 14.99 -13.59
CA TRP A 534 -16.38 15.93 -12.49
C TRP A 534 -17.69 16.45 -11.88
N ASP A 535 -18.65 16.88 -12.72
CA ASP A 535 -19.97 17.33 -12.28
C ASP A 535 -20.71 16.21 -11.53
N LYS A 536 -20.57 14.96 -12.02
CA LYS A 536 -21.10 13.77 -11.34
C LYS A 536 -20.42 13.56 -9.99
N LEU A 537 -19.09 13.65 -9.91
CA LEU A 537 -18.35 13.53 -8.65
C LEU A 537 -18.80 14.58 -7.61
N VAL A 538 -18.94 15.84 -8.03
CA VAL A 538 -19.39 16.95 -7.17
C VAL A 538 -20.82 16.71 -6.68
N SER A 539 -21.69 16.16 -7.53
CA SER A 539 -23.05 15.79 -7.12
C SER A 539 -23.06 14.63 -6.11
N GLU A 540 -22.21 13.62 -6.32
CA GLU A 540 -22.12 12.41 -5.48
C GLU A 540 -21.46 12.67 -4.12
N LEU A 541 -20.48 13.56 -4.03
CA LEU A 541 -19.67 13.77 -2.83
C LEU A 541 -20.00 15.09 -2.13
N PRO A 542 -20.75 15.07 -1.01
CA PRO A 542 -21.12 16.26 -0.24
C PRO A 542 -19.94 17.16 0.14
N LEU A 543 -18.77 16.59 0.43
CA LEU A 543 -17.57 17.33 0.83
C LEU A 543 -17.18 18.41 -0.21
N LEU A 544 -17.38 18.15 -1.50
CA LEU A 544 -17.05 19.10 -2.59
C LEU A 544 -18.06 20.27 -2.68
N ARG A 545 -19.19 20.14 -1.97
CA ARG A 545 -20.28 21.13 -1.88
C ARG A 545 -20.40 21.74 -0.49
N THR A 546 -19.50 21.40 0.42
CA THR A 546 -19.48 21.91 1.79
C THR A 546 -18.77 23.27 1.85
N CYS A 547 -19.45 24.25 2.44
CA CYS A 547 -18.86 25.51 2.87
C CYS A 547 -18.87 25.61 4.39
N PHE A 548 -17.97 26.43 4.95
CA PHE A 548 -17.87 26.62 6.40
C PHE A 548 -18.31 28.03 6.77
N ILE A 549 -19.28 28.12 7.68
CA ILE A 549 -19.82 29.40 8.15
C ILE A 549 -19.41 29.61 9.61
N PRO A 550 -18.68 30.70 9.91
CA PRO A 550 -18.38 31.09 11.28
C PRO A 550 -19.65 31.46 12.06
N THR A 551 -19.71 31.08 13.34
CA THR A 551 -20.76 31.52 14.27
C THR A 551 -20.18 32.45 15.34
N GLN A 552 -21.03 32.96 16.22
CA GLN A 552 -20.62 33.65 17.46
C GLN A 552 -20.83 32.77 18.71
N SER A 553 -21.12 31.49 18.50
CA SER A 553 -21.37 30.53 19.58
C SER A 553 -20.05 29.99 20.13
N PRO A 554 -19.86 29.97 21.47
CA PRO A 554 -18.65 29.39 22.07
C PRO A 554 -18.63 27.87 22.01
N THR A 555 -19.79 27.21 21.85
CA THR A 555 -19.91 25.74 21.82
C THR A 555 -19.81 25.21 20.39
N ILE A 556 -20.38 25.91 19.40
CA ILE A 556 -20.34 25.51 17.98
C ILE A 556 -19.77 26.67 17.15
N PRO A 557 -18.44 26.86 17.14
CA PRO A 557 -17.81 28.02 16.51
C PRO A 557 -17.94 28.03 14.98
N VAL A 558 -18.07 26.87 14.34
CA VAL A 558 -18.20 26.75 12.87
C VAL A 558 -19.33 25.79 12.54
N LEU A 559 -20.13 26.17 11.54
CA LEU A 559 -21.09 25.30 10.89
C LEU A 559 -20.51 24.80 9.57
N GLN A 560 -20.74 23.52 9.26
CA GLN A 560 -20.61 23.01 7.90
C GLN A 560 -21.98 23.13 7.20
N VAL A 561 -21.98 23.74 6.02
CA VAL A 561 -23.18 23.96 5.21
C VAL A 561 -22.99 23.27 3.87
N VAL A 562 -23.72 22.17 3.68
CA VAL A 562 -23.64 21.31 2.50
C VAL A 562 -24.70 21.75 1.50
N LEU A 563 -24.28 22.38 0.41
CA LEU A 563 -25.20 22.87 -0.62
C LEU A 563 -25.80 21.69 -1.39
N LYS A 564 -27.13 21.58 -1.50
CA LYS A 564 -27.82 20.49 -2.20
C LYS A 564 -27.52 20.44 -3.70
N SER A 565 -27.24 21.59 -4.30
CA SER A 565 -26.78 21.73 -5.67
C SER A 565 -25.71 22.80 -5.75
N TYR A 566 -24.58 22.48 -6.37
CA TYR A 566 -23.49 23.43 -6.61
C TYR A 566 -22.69 23.01 -7.84
N LYS A 567 -22.37 23.97 -8.72
CA LYS A 567 -21.57 23.71 -9.91
C LYS A 567 -20.14 24.19 -9.68
N LEU A 568 -19.23 23.25 -9.48
CA LEU A 568 -17.81 23.52 -9.36
C LEU A 568 -17.15 23.35 -10.74
N SER A 569 -16.94 24.46 -11.47
CA SER A 569 -16.43 24.40 -12.85
C SER A 569 -14.95 24.02 -12.92
N LEU A 570 -14.57 23.18 -13.89
CA LEU A 570 -13.17 23.00 -14.26
C LEU A 570 -12.76 24.20 -15.11
N THR A 571 -11.79 24.98 -14.62
CA THR A 571 -11.34 26.19 -15.33
C THR A 571 -10.00 25.91 -16.05
N GLN A 572 -9.86 26.43 -17.27
CA GLN A 572 -8.59 26.35 -18.03
C GLN A 572 -7.61 27.47 -17.67
N HIS A 573 -8.10 28.53 -17.02
CA HIS A 573 -7.31 29.65 -16.53
C HIS A 573 -7.77 29.98 -15.10
N PRO A 574 -6.85 30.34 -14.18
CA PRO A 574 -7.24 30.78 -12.85
C PRO A 574 -8.19 31.98 -12.99
N PRO A 575 -9.39 31.94 -12.39
CA PRO A 575 -10.35 33.02 -12.53
C PRO A 575 -9.77 34.33 -11.97
N MET A 576 -9.96 35.45 -12.68
CA MET A 576 -9.88 36.76 -12.03
C MET A 576 -11.04 36.84 -11.03
N GLU A 577 -10.74 36.76 -9.73
CA GLU A 577 -11.75 36.73 -8.68
C GLU A 577 -12.66 37.98 -8.75
N LYS A 578 -13.95 37.74 -8.98
CA LYS A 578 -14.98 38.75 -8.71
C LYS A 578 -15.33 38.67 -7.23
N SER A 579 -15.28 39.82 -6.57
CA SER A 579 -15.81 40.10 -5.22
C SER A 579 -17.32 39.83 -5.17
N ASN A 580 -17.73 38.55 -5.10
CA ASN A 580 -19.11 38.18 -4.85
C ASN A 580 -19.23 37.62 -3.43
N GLN A 581 -20.13 38.24 -2.65
CA GLN A 581 -20.35 38.02 -1.21
C GLN A 581 -20.93 36.64 -0.83
N ALA A 582 -21.18 35.75 -1.78
CA ALA A 582 -21.78 34.44 -1.52
C ALA A 582 -20.73 33.43 -1.02
N ALA A 583 -21.08 32.64 0.00
CA ALA A 583 -20.17 31.63 0.54
C ALA A 583 -19.95 30.50 -0.49
N GLN A 584 -18.69 30.09 -0.66
CA GLN A 584 -18.31 29.04 -1.61
C GLN A 584 -17.58 27.89 -0.91
N PRO A 585 -17.70 26.64 -1.41
CA PRO A 585 -16.85 25.54 -1.00
C PRO A 585 -15.37 25.88 -1.17
N LEU A 586 -14.53 25.42 -0.24
CA LEU A 586 -13.08 25.66 -0.25
C LEU A 586 -12.35 24.66 -1.15
N VAL A 587 -12.81 24.56 -2.40
CA VAL A 587 -12.29 23.67 -3.43
C VAL A 587 -12.20 24.43 -4.76
N ARG A 588 -11.11 24.26 -5.49
CA ARG A 588 -10.92 24.74 -6.85
C ARG A 588 -10.30 23.64 -7.69
N ALA A 589 -10.69 23.57 -8.95
CA ALA A 589 -10.17 22.58 -9.88
C ALA A 589 -9.83 23.25 -11.21
N HIS A 590 -8.62 22.98 -11.70
CA HIS A 590 -8.13 23.47 -12.97
C HIS A 590 -7.76 22.30 -13.87
N ILE A 591 -8.00 22.43 -15.16
CA ILE A 591 -7.63 21.40 -16.13
C ILE A 591 -7.08 22.03 -17.40
N THR A 592 -5.96 21.49 -17.88
CA THR A 592 -5.30 21.93 -19.11
C THR A 592 -4.81 20.72 -19.89
N LEU A 593 -5.09 20.68 -21.20
CA LEU A 593 -4.54 19.66 -22.10
C LEU A 593 -3.02 19.86 -22.23
N GLN A 594 -2.23 18.82 -21.98
CA GLN A 594 -0.78 18.86 -22.19
C GLN A 594 -0.40 18.28 -23.55
N GLU A 595 -0.82 17.04 -23.81
CA GLU A 595 -0.55 16.25 -25.02
C GLU A 595 -1.76 15.36 -25.33
N ASP A 596 -1.81 14.72 -26.51
CA ASP A 596 -2.95 13.89 -26.91
C ASP A 596 -3.31 12.87 -25.81
N CYS A 597 -4.56 12.94 -25.33
CA CYS A 597 -5.09 12.11 -24.24
C CYS A 597 -4.42 12.28 -22.85
N ILE A 598 -3.60 13.32 -22.65
CA ILE A 598 -2.95 13.64 -21.37
C ILE A 598 -3.37 15.02 -20.89
N TRP A 599 -4.03 15.07 -19.74
CA TRP A 599 -4.51 16.29 -19.10
C TRP A 599 -3.77 16.55 -17.79
N SER A 600 -3.32 17.79 -17.59
CA SER A 600 -2.93 18.28 -16.26
C SER A 600 -4.17 18.72 -15.51
N PHE A 601 -4.42 18.10 -14.36
CA PHE A 601 -5.53 18.41 -13.47
C PHE A 601 -4.96 18.91 -12.13
N LYS A 602 -5.33 20.09 -11.70
CA LYS A 602 -4.87 20.66 -10.42
C LYS A 602 -6.06 20.80 -9.49
N LEU A 603 -6.02 20.09 -8.37
CA LEU A 603 -7.04 20.17 -7.33
C LEU A 603 -6.51 21.00 -6.16
N GLN A 604 -7.07 22.18 -5.95
CA GLN A 604 -6.82 22.95 -4.74
C GLN A 604 -7.96 22.69 -3.75
N ILE A 605 -7.68 22.12 -2.59
CA ILE A 605 -8.72 21.71 -1.64
C ILE A 605 -8.27 21.99 -0.21
N HIS A 606 -9.13 22.57 0.61
CA HIS A 606 -8.80 22.88 2.00
C HIS A 606 -8.83 21.61 2.86
N HIS A 607 -7.86 21.47 3.77
CA HIS A 607 -7.63 20.26 4.57
C HIS A 607 -8.80 19.91 5.50
N ALA A 608 -9.64 20.88 5.87
CA ALA A 608 -10.89 20.60 6.59
C ALA A 608 -11.89 19.69 5.81
N LEU A 609 -11.68 19.51 4.50
CA LEU A 609 -12.51 18.66 3.63
C LEU A 609 -11.89 17.30 3.35
N TYR A 610 -10.62 17.06 3.73
CA TYR A 610 -9.95 15.78 3.46
C TYR A 610 -8.92 15.38 4.53
N ASP A 611 -8.61 14.09 4.62
CA ASP A 611 -7.48 13.55 5.37
C ASP A 611 -6.66 12.57 4.50
N GLY A 612 -5.66 11.93 5.10
CA GLY A 612 -4.77 11.00 4.39
C GLY A 612 -5.47 9.78 3.79
N VAL A 613 -6.72 9.48 4.18
CA VAL A 613 -7.53 8.39 3.63
C VAL A 613 -8.54 8.91 2.61
N SER A 614 -9.16 10.06 2.87
CA SER A 614 -10.27 10.55 2.06
C SER A 614 -9.86 11.14 0.71
N LEU A 615 -8.67 11.77 0.61
CA LEU A 615 -8.19 12.33 -0.65
C LEU A 615 -7.88 11.25 -1.70
N PRO A 616 -7.14 10.17 -1.39
CA PRO A 616 -6.99 9.04 -2.31
C PRO A 616 -8.34 8.42 -2.72
N ALA A 617 -9.28 8.26 -1.78
CA ALA A 617 -10.61 7.73 -2.06
C ALA A 617 -11.40 8.63 -3.04
N LEU A 618 -11.31 9.96 -2.88
CA LEU A 618 -11.90 10.94 -3.79
C LEU A 618 -11.32 10.84 -5.20
N LEU A 619 -9.99 10.81 -5.34
CA LEU A 619 -9.31 10.73 -6.64
C LEU A 619 -9.57 9.39 -7.33
N ARG A 620 -9.63 8.29 -6.57
CA ARG A 620 -10.04 6.97 -7.05
C ARG A 620 -11.46 7.00 -7.60
N ARG A 621 -12.41 7.63 -6.87
CA ARG A 621 -13.79 7.77 -7.36
C ARG A 621 -13.86 8.61 -8.63
N PHE A 622 -13.08 9.68 -8.73
CA PHE A 622 -13.02 10.48 -9.95
C PHE A 622 -12.51 9.65 -11.14
N SER A 623 -11.45 8.87 -10.96
CA SER A 623 -10.94 7.94 -11.98
C SER A 623 -12.00 6.91 -12.41
N GLN A 624 -12.75 6.32 -11.47
CA GLN A 624 -13.84 5.38 -11.81
C GLN A 624 -14.95 6.02 -12.67
N LEU A 625 -15.30 7.27 -12.39
CA LEU A 625 -16.32 8.00 -13.15
C LEU A 625 -15.83 8.32 -14.58
N LEU A 626 -14.54 8.59 -14.77
CA LEU A 626 -13.94 8.75 -16.10
C LEU A 626 -14.01 7.47 -16.95
N HIS A 627 -14.09 6.29 -16.32
CA HIS A 627 -14.23 4.99 -16.98
C HIS A 627 -15.67 4.54 -17.23
N GLY A 628 -16.66 5.40 -16.96
CA GLY A 628 -18.07 5.05 -17.16
C GLY A 628 -18.66 4.13 -16.08
N SER A 629 -18.06 4.07 -14.88
CA SER A 629 -18.61 3.30 -13.77
C SER A 629 -20.02 3.76 -13.36
N VAL A 630 -20.87 2.80 -12.98
CA VAL A 630 -22.27 3.04 -12.60
C VAL A 630 -22.36 3.68 -11.20
N VAL A 631 -23.50 4.34 -10.96
CA VAL A 631 -23.88 4.96 -9.67
C VAL A 631 -23.94 3.90 -8.57
N VAL A 632 -23.29 4.16 -7.43
CA VAL A 632 -23.46 3.39 -6.19
C VAL A 632 -24.52 4.12 -5.35
N GLU A 633 -25.47 3.39 -4.75
CA GLU A 633 -26.45 3.99 -3.84
C GLU A 633 -25.76 4.72 -2.69
N ASN A 634 -26.09 6.01 -2.52
CA ASN A 634 -25.35 6.93 -1.67
C ASN A 634 -25.98 7.09 -0.28
N ASN A 635 -25.90 6.05 0.55
CA ASN A 635 -26.25 6.14 1.97
C ASN A 635 -25.17 6.85 2.81
N GLY A 636 -24.04 7.21 2.18
CA GLY A 636 -22.87 7.81 2.83
C GLY A 636 -23.14 9.13 3.54
N PHE A 637 -24.03 9.96 3.00
CA PHE A 637 -24.33 11.26 3.61
C PHE A 637 -25.17 11.13 4.88
N ALA A 638 -26.12 10.20 4.93
CA ALA A 638 -26.91 9.94 6.14
C ALA A 638 -26.02 9.41 7.27
N GLN A 639 -25.08 8.52 6.95
CA GLN A 639 -24.08 8.01 7.89
C GLN A 639 -23.17 9.13 8.40
N TRP A 640 -22.70 10.02 7.52
CA TRP A 640 -21.93 11.21 7.91
C TRP A 640 -22.72 12.14 8.83
N LYS A 641 -23.99 12.43 8.50
CA LYS A 641 -24.87 13.24 9.34
C LYS A 641 -25.00 12.63 10.74
N ASN A 642 -25.31 11.34 10.83
CA ASN A 642 -25.42 10.65 12.12
C ASN A 642 -24.10 10.69 12.91
N PHE A 643 -22.96 10.49 12.24
CA PHE A 643 -21.64 10.57 12.86
C PHE A 643 -21.36 11.94 13.47
N VAL A 644 -21.64 13.03 12.74
CA VAL A 644 -21.42 14.41 13.20
C VAL A 644 -22.38 14.78 14.34
N VAL A 645 -23.68 14.46 14.19
CA VAL A 645 -24.72 14.87 15.14
C VAL A 645 -24.53 14.20 16.51
N ARG A 646 -24.12 12.91 16.52
CA ARG A 646 -23.84 12.18 17.77
C ARG A 646 -22.77 12.88 18.63
N GLN A 647 -21.71 13.40 18.01
CA GLN A 647 -20.60 14.07 18.69
C GLN A 647 -20.99 15.42 19.31
N ALA A 648 -21.98 16.09 18.69
CA ALA A 648 -22.48 17.39 19.09
C ALA A 648 -23.64 17.33 20.08
N SER A 649 -24.08 16.14 20.48
CA SER A 649 -25.17 15.98 21.47
C SER A 649 -24.73 16.46 22.87
N ASP A 650 -25.66 17.05 23.62
CA ASP A 650 -25.40 17.58 24.97
C ASP A 650 -24.88 16.50 25.93
N ALA A 651 -25.39 15.28 25.83
CA ALA A 651 -24.95 14.14 26.63
C ALA A 651 -23.49 13.78 26.33
N ALA A 652 -23.14 13.63 25.05
CA ALA A 652 -21.77 13.33 24.63
C ALA A 652 -20.80 14.44 25.05
N GLN A 653 -21.18 15.71 24.90
CA GLN A 653 -20.35 16.84 25.31
C GLN A 653 -20.13 16.86 26.84
N LYS A 654 -21.17 16.57 27.63
CA LYS A 654 -21.07 16.54 29.10
C LYS A 654 -20.15 15.43 29.59
N ASP A 655 -20.27 14.22 29.04
CA ASP A 655 -19.45 13.08 29.40
C ASP A 655 -17.98 13.31 29.01
N ARG A 656 -17.75 13.82 27.80
CA ARG A 656 -16.42 14.21 27.31
C ARG A 656 -15.79 15.30 28.17
N ARG A 657 -16.55 16.33 28.54
CA ARG A 657 -16.07 17.40 29.44
C ARG A 657 -15.66 16.86 30.80
N ALA A 658 -16.45 15.96 31.39
CA ALA A 658 -16.14 15.38 32.70
C ALA A 658 -14.81 14.61 32.67
N PHE A 659 -14.59 13.81 31.62
CA PHE A 659 -13.33 13.09 31.42
C PHE A 659 -12.14 14.05 31.30
N TRP A 660 -12.19 15.00 30.36
CA TRP A 660 -11.05 15.89 30.09
C TRP A 660 -10.71 16.81 31.26
N ALA A 661 -11.72 17.31 31.98
CA ALA A 661 -11.51 18.11 33.19
C ALA A 661 -10.80 17.31 34.30
N ALA A 662 -11.08 16.01 34.43
CA ALA A 662 -10.40 15.14 35.38
C ALA A 662 -8.99 14.75 34.89
N TYR A 663 -8.85 14.35 33.63
CA TYR A 663 -7.59 13.87 33.04
C TYR A 663 -6.50 14.96 33.05
N LEU A 664 -6.87 16.20 32.69
CA LEU A 664 -5.94 17.34 32.67
C LEU A 664 -5.87 18.11 33.99
N HIS A 665 -6.45 17.59 35.07
CA HIS A 665 -6.50 18.29 36.35
C HIS A 665 -5.09 18.57 36.89
N GLY A 666 -4.82 19.83 37.22
CA GLY A 666 -3.52 20.27 37.77
C GLY A 666 -2.39 20.37 36.75
N THR A 667 -2.67 20.16 35.46
CA THR A 667 -1.68 20.27 34.39
C THR A 667 -1.58 21.71 33.87
N SER A 668 -0.35 22.14 33.55
CA SER A 668 -0.10 23.43 32.87
C SER A 668 0.30 23.20 31.42
N SER A 669 -0.01 24.14 30.54
CA SER A 669 0.44 24.11 29.14
C SER A 669 1.96 24.01 29.04
N SER A 670 2.44 23.02 28.29
CA SER A 670 3.85 22.91 27.94
C SER A 670 4.13 23.63 26.62
N SER A 671 5.36 24.12 26.43
CA SER A 671 5.77 24.76 25.18
C SER A 671 7.11 24.23 24.72
N ILE A 672 7.23 23.92 23.44
CA ILE A 672 8.52 23.58 22.82
C ILE A 672 9.32 24.83 22.41
N ALA A 673 8.64 25.98 22.37
CA ALA A 673 9.02 27.21 21.67
C ALA A 673 9.83 28.19 22.51
N ALA A 674 10.79 28.88 21.87
CA ALA A 674 11.35 30.13 22.36
C ALA A 674 10.48 31.30 21.86
N LYS A 675 10.12 32.26 22.73
CA LYS A 675 9.38 33.46 22.33
C LYS A 675 10.25 34.34 21.43
N SER A 676 10.02 34.30 20.12
CA SER A 676 10.64 35.20 19.13
C SER A 676 9.64 36.25 18.62
N GLN A 677 10.13 37.43 18.24
CA GLN A 677 9.35 38.48 17.55
C GLN A 677 9.28 38.27 16.02
N ALA A 678 9.65 37.08 15.53
CA ALA A 678 9.70 36.76 14.10
C ALA A 678 8.31 36.66 13.43
N ASP A 679 8.29 36.81 12.10
CA ASP A 679 7.08 36.78 11.27
C ASP A 679 6.43 35.38 11.26
N VAL A 680 5.10 35.33 11.39
CA VAL A 680 4.27 34.11 11.34
C VAL A 680 4.32 33.47 9.95
N LYS A 681 4.60 34.25 8.89
CA LYS A 681 4.59 33.80 7.49
C LYS A 681 5.77 32.89 7.13
N ASN A 682 6.89 32.98 7.83
CA ASN A 682 8.06 32.17 7.54
C ASN A 682 7.96 30.83 8.28
N ARG A 683 7.89 29.72 7.54
CA ARG A 683 7.80 28.37 8.10
C ARG A 683 9.20 27.75 8.21
N ILE A 684 9.48 27.13 9.35
CA ILE A 684 10.62 26.24 9.55
C ILE A 684 10.19 24.82 9.24
N SER A 685 10.99 24.15 8.43
CA SER A 685 10.89 22.73 8.09
C SER A 685 12.26 22.10 8.30
N HIS A 686 12.36 21.19 9.26
CA HIS A 686 13.55 20.38 9.46
C HIS A 686 13.14 18.92 9.39
N LEU A 687 13.77 18.16 8.51
CA LEU A 687 13.60 16.71 8.40
C LEU A 687 14.95 16.04 8.58
N ASN A 688 15.03 15.11 9.52
CA ASN A 688 16.13 14.16 9.64
C ASN A 688 15.63 12.78 9.22
N GLU A 689 15.90 12.41 7.97
CA GLU A 689 15.43 11.16 7.33
C GLU A 689 16.02 9.88 7.95
N SER A 690 17.04 10.00 8.80
CA SER A 690 17.72 8.86 9.42
C SER A 690 18.12 9.18 10.86
N ALA A 691 17.21 9.78 11.62
CA ALA A 691 17.43 10.15 13.02
C ALA A 691 17.83 8.92 13.87
N ILE A 692 17.23 7.76 13.60
CA ILE A 692 17.72 6.46 14.07
C ILE A 692 17.89 5.55 12.84
N PRO A 693 19.13 5.21 12.44
CA PRO A 693 19.41 4.42 11.23
C PRO A 693 18.98 2.95 11.28
N ASP A 694 18.70 2.42 12.47
CA ASP A 694 18.25 1.05 12.69
C ASP A 694 17.37 1.02 13.94
N VAL A 695 16.06 0.80 13.77
CA VAL A 695 15.10 0.70 14.87
C VAL A 695 14.96 -0.71 15.43
N SER A 696 15.68 -1.71 14.91
CA SER A 696 15.51 -3.13 15.26
C SER A 696 15.64 -3.38 16.76
N GLN A 697 16.55 -2.67 17.44
CA GLN A 697 16.70 -2.79 18.90
C GLN A 697 15.49 -2.24 19.66
N ILE A 698 14.97 -1.09 19.25
CA ILE A 698 13.78 -0.48 19.86
C ILE A 698 12.54 -1.35 19.59
N GLN A 699 12.44 -1.90 18.38
CA GLN A 699 11.39 -2.85 18.01
C GLN A 699 11.47 -4.15 18.83
N ALA A 700 12.67 -4.69 19.02
CA ALA A 700 12.87 -5.88 19.86
C ALA A 700 12.44 -5.63 21.32
N ILE A 701 12.80 -4.48 21.90
CA ILE A 701 12.36 -4.09 23.24
C ILE A 701 10.86 -3.81 23.28
N SER A 702 10.29 -3.23 22.22
CA SER A 702 8.85 -3.01 22.07
C SER A 702 8.09 -4.33 22.15
N THR A 703 8.54 -5.35 21.41
CA THR A 703 8.00 -6.71 21.44
C THR A 703 8.19 -7.36 22.81
N GLN A 704 9.39 -7.27 23.40
CA GLN A 704 9.66 -7.88 24.70
C GLN A 704 8.84 -7.26 25.85
N SER A 705 8.53 -5.96 25.76
CA SER A 705 7.84 -5.21 26.81
C SER A 705 6.33 -5.03 26.57
N GLY A 706 5.84 -5.40 25.39
CA GLY A 706 4.45 -5.19 24.97
C GLY A 706 4.06 -3.72 24.80
N ILE A 707 5.03 -2.85 24.51
CA ILE A 707 4.87 -1.41 24.38
C ILE A 707 5.13 -1.03 22.92
N SER A 708 4.20 -0.31 22.30
CA SER A 708 4.33 0.14 20.91
C SER A 708 5.49 1.12 20.72
N LEU A 709 6.10 1.07 19.53
CA LEU A 709 7.15 2.02 19.13
C LEU A 709 6.66 3.48 19.18
N GLN A 710 5.37 3.71 18.88
CA GLN A 710 4.72 5.02 19.05
C GLN A 710 4.78 5.48 20.51
N ALA A 711 4.43 4.63 21.48
CA ALA A 711 4.47 4.99 22.89
C ALA A 711 5.90 5.29 23.38
N TRP A 712 6.90 4.53 22.89
CA TRP A 712 8.31 4.84 23.14
C TRP A 712 8.72 6.21 22.61
N PHE A 713 8.33 6.52 21.36
CA PHE A 713 8.60 7.81 20.75
C PHE A 713 7.95 8.97 21.53
N LEU A 714 6.68 8.82 21.90
CA LEU A 714 5.94 9.82 22.67
C LEU A 714 6.56 10.01 24.07
N ALA A 715 7.05 8.94 24.72
CA ALA A 715 7.75 9.03 25.99
C ALA A 715 9.06 9.80 25.87
N ALA A 716 9.85 9.53 24.82
CA ALA A 716 11.09 10.24 24.56
C ALA A 716 10.83 11.73 24.30
N TYR A 717 9.81 12.04 23.50
CA TYR A 717 9.36 13.40 23.25
C TYR A 717 8.91 14.09 24.55
N ALA A 718 8.11 13.43 25.39
CA ALA A 718 7.65 13.96 26.67
C ALA A 718 8.82 14.34 27.58
N ARG A 719 9.86 13.50 27.64
CA ARG A 719 11.07 13.79 28.42
C ARG A 719 11.84 14.99 27.86
N VAL A 720 12.03 15.07 26.54
CA VAL A 720 12.65 16.23 25.89
C VAL A 720 11.86 17.51 26.19
N LEU A 721 10.53 17.43 26.12
CA LEU A 721 9.65 18.56 26.41
C LEU A 721 9.75 18.98 27.88
N ALA A 722 9.77 18.05 28.83
CA ALA A 722 9.89 18.32 30.25
C ALA A 722 11.23 18.98 30.61
N THR A 723 12.33 18.44 30.08
CA THR A 723 13.67 19.02 30.26
C THR A 723 13.73 20.46 29.74
N ARG A 724 13.14 20.73 28.56
CA ARG A 724 13.11 22.08 27.99
C ARG A 724 12.25 23.06 28.78
N ASN A 725 11.17 22.60 29.39
CA ASN A 725 10.28 23.43 30.20
C ASN A 725 10.79 23.62 31.65
N ASN A 726 11.93 23.02 32.02
CA ASN A 726 12.41 22.94 33.40
C ASN A 726 11.31 22.42 34.34
N THR A 727 10.54 21.43 33.87
CA THR A 727 9.49 20.79 34.66
C THR A 727 10.13 20.08 35.86
N PRO A 728 9.55 20.17 37.08
CA PRO A 728 10.02 19.38 38.22
C PRO A 728 10.05 17.88 37.90
N ASP A 729 10.91 17.12 38.56
CA ASP A 729 11.08 15.68 38.28
C ASP A 729 9.76 14.89 38.35
N ASN A 730 8.91 15.24 39.33
CA ASN A 730 7.58 14.68 39.55
C ASN A 730 6.44 15.46 38.83
N GLY A 731 6.79 16.39 37.96
CA GLY A 731 5.84 17.24 37.25
C GLY A 731 5.29 16.58 35.99
N SER A 732 4.24 17.18 35.43
CA SER A 732 3.57 16.71 34.22
C SER A 732 3.84 17.61 33.02
N VAL A 733 3.87 17.04 31.82
CA VAL A 733 3.82 17.79 30.55
C VAL A 733 2.59 17.41 29.74
N VAL A 734 2.19 18.29 28.82
CA VAL A 734 1.08 18.06 27.89
C VAL A 734 1.47 18.48 26.48
N PHE A 735 1.18 17.61 25.53
CA PHE A 735 1.29 17.88 24.10
C PHE A 735 0.17 17.12 23.37
N GLY A 736 -0.07 17.42 22.11
CA GLY A 736 -1.16 16.79 21.36
C GLY A 736 -0.70 15.63 20.50
N MET A 737 -1.63 14.76 20.14
CA MET A 737 -1.41 13.65 19.23
C MET A 737 -2.49 13.60 18.15
N TYR A 738 -2.12 13.07 16.99
CA TYR A 738 -3.03 12.82 15.87
C TYR A 738 -3.73 11.47 16.07
N LEU A 739 -5.06 11.47 15.93
CA LEU A 739 -5.88 10.27 15.92
C LEU A 739 -6.69 10.21 14.63
N ALA A 740 -6.58 9.11 13.88
CA ALA A 740 -7.38 8.92 12.66
C ALA A 740 -8.90 8.93 12.93
N ASN A 741 -9.31 8.62 14.16
CA ASN A 741 -10.70 8.60 14.66
C ASN A 741 -11.70 7.82 13.78
N ARG A 742 -11.20 6.85 13.00
CA ARG A 742 -11.98 6.07 12.02
C ARG A 742 -12.52 4.76 12.60
N ALA A 743 -11.91 4.25 13.67
CA ALA A 743 -12.31 3.00 14.33
C ALA A 743 -13.67 3.08 15.04
N ALA A 744 -14.08 4.27 15.51
CA ALA A 744 -15.42 4.47 16.07
C ALA A 744 -16.53 4.55 14.98
N ALA A 745 -16.14 4.73 13.71
CA ALA A 745 -17.04 4.90 12.57
C ALA A 745 -17.15 3.64 11.69
N SER A 746 -16.43 2.56 12.02
CA SER A 746 -15.85 1.63 11.04
C SER A 746 -16.80 0.70 10.28
N ASP A 747 -18.03 0.50 10.73
CA ASP A 747 -18.89 -0.48 10.03
C ASP A 747 -19.87 0.18 9.07
N SER A 748 -19.87 1.53 8.96
CA SER A 748 -20.78 2.23 8.06
C SER A 748 -20.25 3.48 7.35
N LEU A 749 -19.24 4.20 7.86
CA LEU A 749 -18.87 5.49 7.26
C LEU A 749 -17.94 5.35 6.03
N PRO A 750 -18.29 5.91 4.86
CA PRO A 750 -17.43 5.84 3.66
C PRO A 750 -16.06 6.50 3.84
N GLN A 751 -15.04 5.94 3.16
CA GLN A 751 -13.65 6.42 3.22
C GLN A 751 -13.47 7.88 2.77
N VAL A 752 -14.37 8.41 1.94
CA VAL A 752 -14.32 9.78 1.42
C VAL A 752 -14.58 10.88 2.47
N TYR A 753 -14.98 10.53 3.69
CA TYR A 753 -15.17 11.52 4.77
C TYR A 753 -13.94 11.62 5.67
N PRO A 754 -13.50 12.84 6.02
CA PRO A 754 -12.37 13.06 6.91
C PRO A 754 -12.77 12.81 8.37
N THR A 755 -11.99 12.01 9.09
CA THR A 755 -12.26 11.70 10.51
C THR A 755 -11.13 12.08 11.45
N LEU A 756 -9.95 12.47 10.93
CA LEU A 756 -8.79 12.88 11.71
C LEU A 756 -9.16 13.87 12.85
N ASN A 757 -8.61 13.69 14.05
CA ASN A 757 -8.71 14.65 15.14
C ASN A 757 -7.40 14.82 15.94
N LEU A 758 -7.26 15.96 16.62
CA LEU A 758 -6.18 16.28 17.53
C LEU A 758 -6.67 16.29 18.98
N VAL A 759 -5.96 15.56 19.85
CA VAL A 759 -6.32 15.46 21.27
C VAL A 759 -5.09 15.65 22.16
N PRO A 760 -5.24 16.21 23.38
CA PRO A 760 -4.14 16.33 24.32
C PRO A 760 -3.77 14.97 24.92
N LEU A 761 -2.47 14.79 25.18
CA LEU A 761 -1.88 13.70 25.92
C LEU A 761 -1.08 14.27 27.09
N ARG A 762 -1.46 13.90 28.31
CA ARG A 762 -0.75 14.27 29.53
C ARG A 762 0.26 13.18 29.86
N VAL A 763 1.46 13.57 30.25
CA VAL A 763 2.52 12.65 30.67
C VAL A 763 3.06 13.09 32.02
N ASP A 764 2.83 12.27 33.04
CA ASP A 764 3.30 12.50 34.41
C ASP A 764 4.72 11.96 34.63
N SER A 765 5.52 12.72 35.39
CA SER A 765 6.88 12.37 35.82
C SER A 765 7.80 11.83 34.70
N PRO A 766 7.87 12.47 33.51
CA PRO A 766 8.66 11.95 32.39
C PRO A 766 10.18 11.98 32.63
N ILE A 767 10.64 12.77 33.61
CA ILE A 767 12.05 12.88 34.02
C ILE A 767 12.39 11.84 35.09
N GLU A 768 11.57 11.72 36.15
CA GLU A 768 11.79 10.81 37.28
C GLU A 768 11.65 9.33 36.90
N LEU A 769 10.62 8.99 36.10
CA LEU A 769 10.30 7.59 35.81
C LEU A 769 11.18 7.01 34.69
N PRO A 770 11.50 5.70 34.75
CA PRO A 770 12.13 4.98 33.64
C PRO A 770 11.33 5.16 32.35
N LEU A 771 12.02 5.26 31.20
CA LEU A 771 11.34 5.57 29.93
C LEU A 771 10.30 4.51 29.56
N SER A 772 10.57 3.24 29.87
CA SER A 772 9.62 2.13 29.71
C SER A 772 8.34 2.31 30.52
N SER A 773 8.43 2.86 31.73
CA SER A 773 7.26 3.10 32.59
C SER A 773 6.44 4.27 32.05
N VAL A 774 7.10 5.32 31.58
CA VAL A 774 6.46 6.46 30.91
C VAL A 774 5.75 5.98 29.63
N ALA A 775 6.42 5.19 28.79
CA ALA A 775 5.85 4.64 27.56
C ALA A 775 4.65 3.74 27.82
N ARG A 776 4.71 2.88 28.86
CA ARG A 776 3.57 2.05 29.27
C ARG A 776 2.38 2.87 29.73
N ASN A 777 2.62 3.93 30.52
CA ASN A 777 1.56 4.85 30.94
C ASN A 777 0.94 5.56 29.74
N ILE A 778 1.75 6.05 28.79
CA ILE A 778 1.27 6.67 27.56
C ILE A 778 0.41 5.70 26.75
N GLN A 779 0.82 4.44 26.58
CA GLN A 779 0.03 3.45 25.86
C GLN A 779 -1.35 3.23 26.50
N ARG A 780 -1.41 3.15 27.84
CA ARG A 780 -2.67 3.09 28.59
C ARG A 780 -3.52 4.34 28.40
N ASP A 781 -2.91 5.51 28.42
CA ASP A 781 -3.61 6.79 28.27
C ASP A 781 -4.19 6.96 26.86
N ILE A 782 -3.46 6.55 25.81
CA ILE A 782 -3.98 6.49 24.43
C ILE A 782 -5.24 5.62 24.38
N HIS A 783 -5.24 4.47 25.06
CA HIS A 783 -6.44 3.63 25.19
C HIS A 783 -7.59 4.40 25.88
N GLN A 784 -7.34 5.05 27.01
CA GLN A 784 -8.38 5.78 27.74
C GLN A 784 -8.98 6.94 26.93
N ILE A 785 -8.15 7.67 26.19
CA ILE A 785 -8.54 8.81 25.35
C ILE A 785 -9.36 8.37 24.13
N THR A 786 -9.03 7.23 23.54
CA THR A 786 -9.72 6.69 22.35
C THR A 786 -11.01 5.93 22.69
N SER A 787 -11.45 5.93 23.96
CA SER A 787 -12.64 5.20 24.42
C SER A 787 -13.86 6.11 24.55
N ASP A 788 -15.06 5.55 24.36
CA ASP A 788 -16.36 6.19 24.65
C ASP A 788 -16.57 7.58 24.03
N GLY A 789 -16.10 7.82 22.80
CA GLY A 789 -16.26 9.12 22.11
C GLY A 789 -15.48 10.28 22.75
N ARG A 790 -14.57 10.01 23.70
CA ARG A 790 -13.77 11.04 24.38
C ARG A 790 -12.82 11.76 23.42
N SER A 791 -12.42 11.10 22.33
CA SER A 791 -11.58 11.65 21.27
C SER A 791 -12.31 12.65 20.36
N ASP A 792 -13.64 12.78 20.45
CA ASP A 792 -14.43 13.72 19.66
C ASP A 792 -14.43 15.14 20.27
N VAL A 793 -13.28 15.59 20.76
CA VAL A 793 -13.10 16.86 21.49
C VAL A 793 -12.41 17.92 20.64
N GLY A 794 -12.83 19.16 20.81
CA GLY A 794 -12.15 20.35 20.29
C GLY A 794 -11.05 20.88 21.21
N LEU A 795 -9.94 21.35 20.65
CA LEU A 795 -8.89 22.02 21.45
C LEU A 795 -9.40 23.32 22.13
N TRP A 796 -10.38 24.00 21.52
CA TRP A 796 -11.04 25.14 22.16
C TRP A 796 -11.91 24.72 23.34
N GLU A 797 -12.54 23.54 23.27
CA GLU A 797 -13.29 22.96 24.38
C GLU A 797 -12.33 22.63 25.54
N ILE A 798 -11.18 22.02 25.23
CA ILE A 798 -10.13 21.74 26.23
C ILE A 798 -9.68 23.02 26.94
N ASP A 799 -9.35 24.08 26.19
CA ASP A 799 -8.94 25.37 26.78
C ASP A 799 -10.06 25.96 27.65
N GLN A 800 -11.30 25.99 27.16
CA GLN A 800 -12.44 26.50 27.92
C GLN A 800 -12.73 25.70 29.20
N TRP A 801 -12.58 24.38 29.16
CA TRP A 801 -12.93 23.51 30.29
C TRP A 801 -11.82 23.38 31.32
N THR A 802 -10.56 23.50 30.89
CA THR A 802 -9.39 23.15 31.71
C THR A 802 -8.36 24.27 31.84
N GLY A 803 -8.39 25.26 30.95
CA GLY A 803 -7.35 26.28 30.80
C GLY A 803 -6.06 25.78 30.15
N VAL A 804 -6.02 24.51 29.72
CA VAL A 804 -4.84 23.91 29.10
C VAL A 804 -4.85 24.15 27.58
N GLN A 805 -3.83 24.86 27.12
CA GLN A 805 -3.52 25.02 25.70
C GLN A 805 -2.44 24.04 25.25
N VAL A 806 -2.69 23.36 24.13
CA VAL A 806 -1.75 22.43 23.50
C VAL A 806 -0.95 23.19 22.44
N LYS A 807 0.38 23.27 22.62
CA LYS A 807 1.28 24.11 21.79
C LYS A 807 2.23 23.32 20.90
N SER A 808 2.16 22.00 20.95
CA SER A 808 2.88 21.12 20.04
C SER A 808 2.09 19.84 19.82
N PHE A 809 2.24 19.25 18.64
CA PHE A 809 1.58 18.01 18.26
C PHE A 809 2.61 17.01 17.77
N VAL A 810 2.37 15.72 18.05
CA VAL A 810 3.17 14.62 17.56
C VAL A 810 2.34 13.78 16.62
N ASN A 811 2.77 13.68 15.36
CA ASN A 811 2.21 12.79 14.35
C ASN A 811 3.15 11.59 14.16
N PHE A 812 2.71 10.39 14.54
CA PHE A 812 3.46 9.17 14.32
C PHE A 812 2.86 8.43 13.13
N LEU A 813 3.52 8.53 11.98
CA LEU A 813 3.12 7.93 10.72
C LEU A 813 3.62 6.48 10.68
N SER A 814 2.70 5.52 10.80
CA SER A 814 2.95 4.16 10.31
C SER A 814 2.71 4.20 8.80
N LEU A 815 3.78 4.22 8.00
CA LEU A 815 3.67 4.29 6.54
C LEU A 815 3.01 3.02 6.03
N SER A 816 1.72 3.10 5.71
CA SER A 816 1.07 2.20 4.77
C SER A 816 1.64 2.48 3.38
N ASN A 817 2.34 1.50 2.81
CA ASN A 817 2.71 1.50 1.38
C ASN A 817 1.43 1.41 0.55
N ASP A 818 0.75 2.54 0.32
CA ASP A 818 -0.47 2.54 -0.49
C ASP A 818 -0.62 3.85 -1.28
N THR A 819 0.03 3.90 -2.44
CA THR A 819 -0.46 4.64 -3.62
C THR A 819 -0.09 3.87 -4.88
N GLY A 820 -0.79 2.78 -5.16
CA GLY A 820 -0.69 2.07 -6.44
C GLY A 820 -1.28 2.92 -7.58
N SER A 821 -0.46 3.25 -8.58
CA SER A 821 -0.91 3.86 -9.83
C SER A 821 -1.53 2.79 -10.72
N VAL A 822 -2.86 2.81 -10.85
CA VAL A 822 -3.60 2.01 -11.83
C VAL A 822 -3.44 2.65 -13.22
N GLU A 823 -3.34 1.88 -14.30
CA GLU A 823 -3.42 2.46 -15.66
C GLU A 823 -4.76 3.19 -15.85
N ASN A 824 -4.70 4.42 -16.37
CA ASN A 824 -5.76 5.45 -16.41
C ASN A 824 -6.14 6.09 -15.03
N SER A 825 -5.22 6.13 -14.08
CA SER A 825 -5.39 6.81 -12.80
C SER A 825 -5.21 8.33 -12.88
N VAL A 826 -5.85 9.04 -11.94
CA VAL A 826 -5.48 10.42 -11.61
C VAL A 826 -4.23 10.33 -10.74
N THR A 827 -3.05 10.48 -11.35
CA THR A 827 -1.77 10.34 -10.63
C THR A 827 -1.39 11.67 -10.03
N VAL A 828 -1.30 11.76 -8.70
CA VAL A 828 -0.75 12.95 -8.03
C VAL A 828 0.74 13.02 -8.37
N LEU A 829 1.17 14.13 -8.95
CA LEU A 829 2.56 14.37 -9.32
C LEU A 829 3.33 14.81 -8.07
N SER A 830 4.47 14.17 -7.81
CA SER A 830 5.41 14.60 -6.77
C SER A 830 6.03 15.94 -7.20
N GLN A 831 5.65 17.04 -6.57
CA GLN A 831 6.36 18.31 -6.74
C GLN A 831 7.52 18.38 -5.74
N GLU A 832 8.72 18.71 -6.23
CA GLU A 832 9.70 19.42 -5.40
C GLU A 832 9.04 20.72 -4.94
N ILE A 833 8.98 20.92 -3.61
CA ILE A 833 8.51 22.16 -3.00
C ILE A 833 9.46 23.27 -3.46
N THR A 834 9.14 23.88 -4.59
CA THR A 834 9.77 25.10 -5.07
C THR A 834 8.99 26.24 -4.46
N ASP A 835 9.59 26.83 -3.42
CA ASP A 835 9.17 28.09 -2.84
C ASP A 835 8.94 29.12 -3.96
N ASN A 836 7.83 29.84 -3.86
CA ASN A 836 7.36 30.97 -4.68
C ASN A 836 6.50 30.64 -5.90
N SER A 837 5.19 30.93 -5.78
CA SER A 837 4.52 32.04 -6.51
C SER A 837 3.00 31.85 -6.70
N TYR A 838 2.23 31.65 -5.63
CA TYR A 838 0.81 32.03 -5.65
C TYR A 838 0.48 32.80 -4.37
N HIS A 839 -0.06 34.00 -4.52
CA HIS A 839 -0.61 34.76 -3.40
C HIS A 839 -1.77 33.96 -2.79
N HIS A 840 -1.57 33.36 -1.62
CA HIS A 840 -2.63 32.70 -0.88
C HIS A 840 -3.58 33.75 -0.30
N HIS A 841 -4.71 33.99 -0.95
CA HIS A 841 -5.73 34.92 -0.49
C HIS A 841 -6.77 34.20 0.38
N VAL A 842 -7.00 34.71 1.59
CA VAL A 842 -8.10 34.27 2.45
C VAL A 842 -9.42 34.81 1.86
N PRO A 843 -10.41 33.95 1.52
CA PRO A 843 -11.65 34.41 0.90
C PRO A 843 -12.35 35.51 1.70
N ALA A 844 -13.03 36.43 1.02
CA ALA A 844 -13.78 37.55 1.63
C ALA A 844 -14.73 37.14 2.77
N GLN A 845 -15.25 35.91 2.73
CA GLN A 845 -16.10 35.37 3.80
C GLN A 845 -15.40 35.23 5.16
N PHE A 846 -14.07 35.14 5.14
CA PHE A 846 -13.16 35.12 6.28
C PHE A 846 -12.33 36.42 6.40
N GLU A 847 -12.53 37.42 5.54
CA GLU A 847 -11.86 38.73 5.67
C GLU A 847 -12.44 39.58 6.82
N ALA A 848 -13.74 39.47 7.09
CA ALA A 848 -14.33 40.08 8.29
C ALA A 848 -13.73 39.50 9.59
N ALA A 849 -13.26 38.24 9.55
CA ALA A 849 -12.56 37.58 10.67
C ALA A 849 -11.14 38.14 10.92
N ARG A 850 -10.48 38.73 9.91
CA ARG A 850 -9.19 39.46 10.09
C ARG A 850 -9.32 40.68 11.00
N GLN A 851 -10.54 41.21 11.19
CA GLN A 851 -10.82 42.31 12.10
C GLN A 851 -11.03 41.85 13.57
N GLY A 852 -10.74 40.58 13.88
CA GLY A 852 -10.70 40.06 15.25
C GLY A 852 -12.02 39.48 15.78
N SER A 853 -13.04 39.32 14.94
CA SER A 853 -14.39 38.92 15.38
C SER A 853 -14.68 37.41 15.35
N PHE A 854 -13.71 36.57 14.96
CA PHE A 854 -13.94 35.14 14.73
C PHE A 854 -12.74 34.21 15.04
N SER A 855 -11.63 34.70 15.59
CA SER A 855 -10.59 33.78 16.07
C SER A 855 -11.21 32.92 17.18
N VAL A 856 -11.29 31.61 16.99
CA VAL A 856 -11.57 30.71 18.11
C VAL A 856 -10.41 30.88 19.09
N ASP A 857 -10.70 31.59 20.17
CA ASP A 857 -9.78 31.78 21.29
C ASP A 857 -9.42 30.41 21.87
N GLY A 858 -8.17 30.24 22.31
CA GLY A 858 -7.70 28.98 22.88
C GLY A 858 -6.97 28.01 21.92
N ILE A 859 -6.93 28.29 20.62
CA ILE A 859 -6.13 27.50 19.65
C ILE A 859 -4.79 28.20 19.36
N PRO A 860 -3.67 27.88 20.03
CA PRO A 860 -2.40 28.54 19.77
C PRO A 860 -1.81 28.11 18.42
N LEU A 861 -0.87 28.89 17.89
CA LEU A 861 0.06 28.36 16.89
C LEU A 861 0.82 27.19 17.55
N ALA A 862 0.89 26.04 16.91
CA ALA A 862 1.58 24.86 17.41
C ALA A 862 2.77 24.42 16.53
N VAL A 863 3.71 23.68 17.13
CA VAL A 863 4.82 23.04 16.43
C VAL A 863 4.46 21.57 16.21
N ASP A 864 4.54 21.12 14.96
CA ASP A 864 4.29 19.73 14.59
C ASP A 864 5.60 18.96 14.60
N VAL A 865 5.59 17.81 15.27
CA VAL A 865 6.67 16.84 15.32
C VAL A 865 6.18 15.61 14.59
N GLU A 866 6.80 15.26 13.47
CA GLU A 866 6.46 14.07 12.71
C GLU A 866 7.51 13.00 12.93
N ALA A 867 7.06 11.76 13.07
CA ALA A 867 7.91 10.58 13.11
C ALA A 867 7.38 9.57 12.10
N SER A 868 8.25 9.01 11.28
CA SER A 868 7.89 7.95 10.35
C SER A 868 8.95 6.86 10.36
N VAL A 869 8.52 5.61 10.29
CA VAL A 869 9.42 4.47 10.13
C VAL A 869 9.37 4.02 8.68
N ASP A 870 10.50 4.13 7.97
CA ASP A 870 10.67 3.65 6.60
C ASP A 870 11.91 2.76 6.53
N LYS A 871 11.79 1.55 5.97
CA LYS A 871 12.91 0.60 5.78
C LYS A 871 13.76 0.37 7.04
N GLY A 872 13.13 0.24 8.22
CA GLY A 872 13.83 0.05 9.49
C GLY A 872 14.57 1.29 10.02
N ARG A 873 14.33 2.48 9.44
CA ARG A 873 14.88 3.77 9.90
C ARG A 873 13.77 4.63 10.48
N LEU A 874 14.07 5.33 11.56
CA LEU A 874 13.19 6.38 12.10
C LEU A 874 13.61 7.73 11.54
N ALA A 875 12.73 8.34 10.75
CA ALA A 875 12.83 9.75 10.38
C ALA A 875 12.09 10.61 11.41
N ILE A 876 12.63 11.79 11.71
CA ILE A 876 12.02 12.77 12.60
C ILE A 876 11.98 14.13 11.88
N GLY A 877 10.78 14.68 11.73
CA GLY A 877 10.51 16.00 11.19
C GLY A 877 10.01 16.97 12.27
N ILE A 878 10.42 18.24 12.19
CA ILE A 878 9.96 19.32 13.06
C ILE A 878 9.52 20.49 12.19
N PHE A 879 8.27 20.91 12.35
CA PHE A 879 7.62 21.93 11.52
C PHE A 879 6.91 22.96 12.38
N GLY A 880 7.03 24.24 12.02
CA GLY A 880 6.33 25.32 12.73
C GLY A 880 6.66 26.67 12.13
N SER A 881 6.03 27.75 12.59
CA SER A 881 6.46 29.09 12.19
C SER A 881 7.78 29.48 12.87
N GLN A 882 8.53 30.37 12.24
CA GLN A 882 9.77 30.93 12.77
C GLN A 882 9.56 31.70 14.10
N GLN A 883 8.33 32.11 14.38
CA GLN A 883 7.94 32.68 15.67
C GLN A 883 8.00 31.65 16.81
N GLN A 884 7.77 30.37 16.49
CA GLN A 884 7.63 29.29 17.47
C GLN A 884 8.90 28.48 17.64
N ILE A 885 9.64 28.20 16.57
CA ILE A 885 10.85 27.39 16.66
C ILE A 885 11.88 27.88 15.65
N SER A 886 13.12 28.03 16.08
CA SER A 886 14.24 28.31 15.16
C SER A 886 14.73 27.02 14.50
N ARG A 887 15.46 27.14 13.38
CA ARG A 887 16.06 25.98 12.69
C ARG A 887 17.04 25.22 13.58
N GLU A 888 17.82 25.93 14.38
CA GLU A 888 18.79 25.35 15.33
C GLU A 888 18.07 24.56 16.43
N GLU A 889 16.98 25.11 16.98
CA GLU A 889 16.17 24.41 17.97
C GLU A 889 15.45 23.19 17.38
N ALA A 890 14.97 23.28 16.14
CA ALA A 890 14.34 22.16 15.46
C ALA A 890 15.30 20.96 15.32
N VAL A 891 16.56 21.23 14.95
CA VAL A 891 17.63 20.21 14.89
C VAL A 891 17.89 19.62 16.29
N LEU A 892 18.05 20.48 17.30
CA LEU A 892 18.32 20.03 18.66
C LEU A 892 17.19 19.17 19.24
N VAL A 893 15.94 19.53 18.99
CA VAL A 893 14.77 18.74 19.41
C VAL A 893 14.79 17.37 18.73
N ALA A 894 14.95 17.31 17.41
CA ALA A 894 14.98 16.05 16.67
C ALA A 894 16.11 15.12 17.16
N SER A 895 17.32 15.66 17.34
CA SER A 895 18.46 14.92 17.89
C SER A 895 18.21 14.46 19.33
N SER A 896 17.66 15.31 20.20
CA SER A 896 17.41 14.96 21.61
C SER A 896 16.38 13.84 21.75
N ILE A 897 15.36 13.80 20.87
CA ILE A 897 14.38 12.70 20.85
C ILE A 897 15.07 11.40 20.45
N ALA A 898 15.86 11.42 19.37
CA ALA A 898 16.60 10.26 18.90
C ALA A 898 17.61 9.75 19.94
N ASP A 899 18.33 10.64 20.62
CA ASP A 899 19.26 10.31 21.70
C ASP A 899 18.54 9.68 22.88
N THR A 900 17.42 10.26 23.31
CA THR A 900 16.60 9.72 24.41
C THR A 900 16.09 8.31 24.11
N LEU A 901 15.69 8.05 22.85
CA LEU A 901 15.29 6.72 22.40
C LEU A 901 16.44 5.71 22.37
N ARG A 902 17.64 6.12 21.92
CA ARG A 902 18.83 5.25 21.89
C ARG A 902 19.31 4.87 23.30
N HIS A 903 19.29 5.80 24.25
CA HIS A 903 19.64 5.49 25.64
C HIS A 903 18.63 4.56 26.32
N ALA A 904 17.43 4.37 25.76
CA ALA A 904 16.46 3.41 26.28
C ALA A 904 16.74 1.97 25.84
N THR A 905 17.59 1.79 24.82
CA THR A 905 18.02 0.48 24.31
C THR A 905 19.36 0.01 24.89
N GLU A 906 20.08 0.89 25.57
CA GLU A 906 21.31 0.62 26.33
C GLU A 906 20.99 0.34 27.80
#